data_AF-A0A8C9TZS9-F1
#
_entry.id   AF-A0A8C9TZS9-F1
#
_cell.length_a   1.000
_cell.length_b   1.000
_cell.length_c   1.000
_cell.angle_alpha   90.00
_cell.angle_beta   90.00
_cell.angle_gamma   90.00
#
_symmetry.space_group_name_H-M   'P 1'
#
loop_
_entity.id
_entity.type
_entity.pdbx_description
1 polymer ?
#
loop_
_entity_poly.entity_id
_entity_poly.type
_entity_poly.pdbx_seq_one_letter_code
_entity_poly.pdbx_strand_id
1 'polypeptide(L)'
;MQDVFWRSLLLTLAVHFSGKKFENSEMFGQYPLQVNGFKDLHECLEAAMIEGEIESLHSENCAKSGQEHWFTELPPVLTFELSRFEFNQALGRPEKIHNKLEFPSLLYMDRYMDRNRDITRIKREEIRRLKEHLTLLQQRLERYLSYGSGPKRFPLADVLQYAMEFATSKPVCTSPVENIDTSGPPGGTAAPQQQTPRQGSCQVVCSPQQRVAVHKPFTQSRLPPDLPMHPAPRHITEEELRVLEGCLQRWRTEVENDTRDLQASISRIHRTMELMYSDKSMMQVPYRLHAVLVHEGQANAGHYWAYIHDPHHRCWMKYNDVSVTKSSWEELVRDSFGGYRNASAYCLMYINGKKPFLIEEEFDKETGQALSGLDKLPADLKEYVMEDNQLFDKELEEWDAMQARKARQETPATVTPHTGTERLSVEILERTLLMQFADRNLGFDERCRSVMKVARAKLDLINPDELNMEEYEMWHQDYRNFRETTIFLMIGLELFQKRSYVEALRYLVYCYQYNKELLSKGLYRGHDEELIAHYRRECLLKLNEHAASLFESGDESEVNTGLGIMNELVVPCLPLLLADEAEERDMAAVEDMRNRWCSYLGQEMESHLQEKLTDFLPKLLDCSTEVRSFHDPPKLPSYSTLELCERFGRVMASLSRTPADGR
;
A
#
# COMPACT_ATOMS: atom_id res chain seq x y z
N MET A 1 -22.57 9.09 34.54
CA MET A 1 -21.24 8.95 33.88
C MET A 1 -20.27 8.07 34.68
N GLN A 2 -20.02 8.31 35.97
CA GLN A 2 -19.10 7.45 36.76
C GLN A 2 -19.49 5.97 36.77
N ASP A 3 -20.78 5.66 36.87
CA ASP A 3 -21.28 4.26 36.92
C ASP A 3 -21.13 3.49 35.59
N VAL A 4 -20.95 4.21 34.48
CA VAL A 4 -20.85 3.63 33.13
C VAL A 4 -19.40 3.39 32.73
N PHE A 5 -18.48 4.28 33.14
CA PHE A 5 -17.08 4.27 32.71
C PHE A 5 -16.06 4.06 33.84
N TRP A 6 -16.37 4.40 35.10
CA TRP A 6 -15.37 4.58 36.17
C TRP A 6 -15.62 3.76 37.45
N ARG A 7 -16.60 2.86 37.47
CA ARG A 7 -16.90 2.00 38.64
C ARG A 7 -16.15 0.66 38.62
N SER A 8 -14.96 0.62 38.04
CA SER A 8 -14.25 -0.63 37.77
C SER A 8 -13.18 -0.85 38.81
N LEU A 9 -13.13 -2.04 39.40
CA LEU A 9 -12.19 -2.39 40.45
C LEU A 9 -11.17 -3.41 39.91
N LEU A 10 -9.90 -3.08 40.04
CA LEU A 10 -8.77 -3.93 39.72
C LEU A 10 -8.07 -4.35 41.01
N LEU A 11 -7.89 -5.65 41.19
CA LEU A 11 -7.13 -6.22 42.29
C LEU A 11 -5.68 -6.42 41.87
N THR A 12 -4.78 -5.73 42.55
CA THR A 12 -3.33 -5.86 42.39
C THR A 12 -2.79 -6.78 43.49
N LEU A 13 -2.21 -7.90 43.09
CA LEU A 13 -1.57 -8.88 43.98
C LEU A 13 -0.06 -8.83 43.80
N ALA A 14 0.65 -8.37 44.82
CA ALA A 14 2.10 -8.34 44.85
C ALA A 14 2.65 -9.42 45.78
N VAL A 15 3.57 -10.24 45.28
CA VAL A 15 4.29 -11.26 46.06
C VAL A 15 5.72 -10.79 46.27
N HIS A 16 6.06 -10.44 47.52
CA HIS A 16 7.37 -9.91 47.88
C HIS A 16 8.28 -10.97 48.54
N PHE A 17 9.59 -10.73 48.43
CA PHE A 17 10.61 -11.44 49.20
C PHE A 17 10.33 -11.33 50.71
N SER A 18 10.35 -12.46 51.42
CA SER A 18 9.87 -12.74 52.80
C SER A 18 8.50 -13.44 52.95
N GLY A 19 7.83 -13.79 51.84
CA GLY A 19 6.61 -14.62 51.88
C GLY A 19 5.34 -13.86 52.26
N LYS A 20 5.41 -12.54 52.40
CA LYS A 20 4.25 -11.67 52.63
C LYS A 20 3.57 -11.35 51.30
N LYS A 21 2.28 -11.65 51.23
CA LYS A 21 1.41 -11.28 50.10
C LYS A 21 0.79 -9.91 50.40
N PHE A 22 0.79 -9.04 49.40
CA PHE A 22 0.10 -7.76 49.44
C PHE A 22 -1.01 -7.77 48.41
N GLU A 23 -2.14 -7.20 48.79
CA GLU A 23 -3.35 -7.11 47.98
C GLU A 23 -3.86 -5.69 48.07
N ASN A 24 -3.95 -5.01 46.93
CA ASN A 24 -4.47 -3.65 46.81
C ASN A 24 -5.61 -3.64 45.79
N SER A 25 -6.63 -2.81 46.01
CA SER A 25 -7.71 -2.63 45.05
C SER A 25 -7.72 -1.20 44.53
N GLU A 26 -7.72 -1.05 43.22
CA GLU A 26 -7.60 0.23 42.53
C GLU A 26 -8.76 0.45 41.57
N MET A 27 -9.21 1.70 41.45
CA MET A 27 -10.25 2.07 40.49
C MET A 27 -9.62 2.41 39.15
N PHE A 28 -10.21 1.95 38.06
CA PHE A 28 -9.78 2.32 36.70
C PHE A 28 -10.95 2.78 35.82
N GLY A 29 -10.64 3.70 34.91
CA GLY A 29 -11.56 4.14 33.85
C GLY A 29 -11.17 3.51 32.52
N GLN A 30 -10.20 4.13 31.84
CA GLN A 30 -9.57 3.58 30.65
C GLN A 30 -8.38 2.71 31.05
N TYR A 31 -8.26 1.53 30.45
CA TYR A 31 -7.17 0.59 30.74
C TYR A 31 -6.08 0.71 29.66
N PRO A 32 -4.88 1.21 29.99
CA PRO A 32 -3.81 1.40 29.01
C PRO A 32 -3.11 0.08 28.68
N LEU A 33 -2.83 -0.13 27.39
CA LEU A 33 -2.17 -1.32 26.86
C LEU A 33 -1.01 -0.92 25.96
N GLN A 34 0.16 -1.51 26.21
CA GLN A 34 1.30 -1.38 25.31
C GLN A 34 1.15 -2.33 24.13
N VAL A 35 1.35 -1.80 22.92
CA VAL A 35 1.15 -2.56 21.67
C VAL A 35 2.44 -3.23 21.18
N ASN A 36 3.60 -2.71 21.57
CA ASN A 36 4.87 -3.19 21.05
C ASN A 36 5.12 -4.67 21.38
N GLY A 37 5.53 -5.45 20.38
CA GLY A 37 5.85 -6.88 20.54
C GLY A 37 4.67 -7.85 20.57
N PHE A 38 3.41 -7.38 20.54
CA PHE A 38 2.22 -8.24 20.65
C PHE A 38 1.44 -8.34 19.34
N LYS A 39 0.83 -9.50 19.10
CA LYS A 39 0.09 -9.78 17.86
C LYS A 39 -1.39 -9.53 17.99
N ASP A 40 -1.95 -9.76 19.17
CA ASP A 40 -3.37 -9.62 19.43
C ASP A 40 -3.67 -9.00 20.80
N LEU A 41 -4.90 -8.53 20.98
CA LEU A 41 -5.38 -7.87 22.19
C LEU A 41 -5.28 -8.77 23.43
N HIS A 42 -5.41 -10.10 23.28
CA HIS A 42 -5.26 -11.00 24.41
C HIS A 42 -3.82 -11.06 24.89
N GLU A 43 -2.84 -11.10 23.99
CA GLU A 43 -1.41 -11.01 24.34
C GLU A 43 -1.09 -9.69 25.05
N CYS A 44 -1.59 -8.54 24.55
CA CYS A 44 -1.44 -7.24 25.22
C CYS A 44 -2.01 -7.24 26.64
N LEU A 45 -3.24 -7.76 26.81
CA LEU A 45 -3.89 -7.83 28.11
C LEU A 45 -3.20 -8.79 29.06
N GLU A 46 -2.74 -9.96 28.59
CA GLU A 46 -2.00 -10.89 29.46
C GLU A 46 -0.69 -10.27 29.95
N ALA A 47 0.04 -9.55 29.09
CA ALA A 47 1.26 -8.85 29.49
C ALA A 47 1.00 -7.69 30.45
N ALA A 48 -0.03 -6.89 30.20
CA ALA A 48 -0.41 -5.78 31.09
C ALA A 48 -0.96 -6.24 32.45
N MET A 49 -1.39 -7.50 32.56
CA MET A 49 -1.91 -8.08 33.81
C MET A 49 -0.83 -8.83 34.60
N ILE A 50 0.37 -9.01 34.04
CA ILE A 50 1.49 -9.72 34.66
C ILE A 50 2.73 -8.83 34.53
N GLU A 51 3.03 -8.07 35.58
CA GLU A 51 4.29 -7.33 35.66
C GLU A 51 5.37 -8.28 36.23
N GLY A 52 6.29 -8.70 35.36
CA GLY A 52 7.40 -9.59 35.72
C GLY A 52 8.57 -8.83 36.35
N GLU A 53 9.09 -9.40 37.45
CA GLU A 53 10.34 -9.09 38.16
C GLU A 53 10.62 -7.59 38.41
N ILE A 54 10.21 -7.09 39.59
CA ILE A 54 10.66 -5.78 40.07
C ILE A 54 12.14 -5.91 40.48
N GLU A 55 13.05 -5.34 39.71
CA GLU A 55 14.46 -5.22 40.08
C GLU A 55 14.59 -4.28 41.29
N SER A 56 14.82 -4.86 42.47
CA SER A 56 15.29 -4.10 43.62
C SER A 56 16.73 -3.65 43.34
N LEU A 57 16.93 -2.34 43.14
CA LEU A 57 18.25 -1.72 42.99
C LEU A 57 19.19 -1.88 44.20
N HIS A 58 18.80 -2.63 45.23
CA HIS A 58 19.61 -2.86 46.42
C HIS A 58 19.51 -4.32 46.88
N SER A 59 20.67 -5.00 46.86
CA SER A 59 21.07 -6.23 47.58
C SER A 59 21.41 -7.44 46.69
N GLU A 60 22.61 -7.99 46.91
CA GLU A 60 23.26 -9.11 46.18
C GLU A 60 22.60 -10.49 46.36
N ASN A 61 21.33 -10.56 46.73
CA ASN A 61 20.55 -11.80 46.78
C ASN A 61 19.28 -11.63 45.95
N CYS A 62 19.39 -11.85 44.64
CA CYS A 62 18.28 -11.75 43.70
C CYS A 62 17.25 -12.86 43.95
N ALA A 63 16.16 -12.50 44.64
CA ALA A 63 14.99 -13.33 44.82
C ALA A 63 13.79 -12.65 44.16
N LYS A 64 13.10 -13.41 43.29
CA LYS A 64 12.08 -12.92 42.36
C LYS A 64 10.85 -12.40 43.11
N SER A 65 10.52 -11.12 42.92
CA SER A 65 9.21 -10.55 43.26
C SER A 65 8.34 -10.52 42.00
N GLY A 66 7.02 -10.61 42.16
CA GLY A 66 6.11 -10.60 41.00
C GLY A 66 4.77 -9.97 41.36
N GLN A 67 4.18 -9.29 40.38
CA GLN A 67 2.91 -8.61 40.51
C GLN A 67 1.93 -9.10 39.45
N GLU A 68 0.70 -9.40 39.88
CA GLU A 68 -0.40 -9.81 39.01
C GLU A 68 -1.62 -8.94 39.27
N HIS A 69 -2.31 -8.57 38.21
CA HIS A 69 -3.57 -7.85 38.26
C HIS A 69 -4.74 -8.77 37.90
N TRP A 70 -5.89 -8.56 38.55
CA TRP A 70 -7.13 -9.32 38.32
C TRP A 70 -8.34 -8.39 38.41
N PHE A 71 -9.25 -8.43 37.43
CA PHE A 71 -10.47 -7.65 37.50
C PHE A 71 -11.45 -8.25 38.50
N THR A 72 -11.92 -7.45 39.44
CA THR A 72 -13.00 -7.84 40.37
C THR A 72 -14.34 -7.36 39.85
N GLU A 73 -14.39 -6.12 39.36
CA GLU A 73 -15.58 -5.52 38.72
C GLU A 73 -15.22 -4.83 37.40
N LEU A 74 -16.05 -5.03 36.37
CA LEU A 74 -15.88 -4.43 35.04
C LEU A 74 -17.01 -3.42 34.74
N PRO A 75 -16.69 -2.32 34.06
CA PRO A 75 -17.68 -1.31 33.69
C PRO A 75 -18.60 -1.84 32.57
N PRO A 76 -19.84 -1.35 32.47
CA PRO A 76 -20.71 -1.65 31.32
C PRO A 76 -20.06 -1.29 29.97
N VAL A 77 -19.29 -0.21 29.94
CA VAL A 77 -18.49 0.21 28.78
C VAL A 77 -17.01 0.14 29.15
N LEU A 78 -16.28 -0.78 28.54
CA LEU A 78 -14.86 -1.03 28.78
C LEU A 78 -14.04 -0.37 27.68
N THR A 79 -13.12 0.51 28.07
CA THR A 79 -12.25 1.26 27.14
C THR A 79 -10.80 0.86 27.30
N PHE A 80 -10.15 0.53 26.17
CA PHE A 80 -8.73 0.23 26.11
C PHE A 80 -8.00 1.34 25.36
N GLU A 81 -6.95 1.89 25.97
CA GLU A 81 -5.99 2.75 25.28
C GLU A 81 -4.89 1.90 24.67
N LEU A 82 -4.65 2.06 23.38
CA LEU A 82 -3.58 1.38 22.67
C LEU A 82 -2.40 2.35 22.53
N SER A 83 -1.43 2.22 23.43
CA SER A 83 -0.21 3.01 23.40
C SER A 83 0.67 2.55 22.24
N ARG A 84 0.67 3.36 21.18
CA ARG A 84 1.46 3.15 19.96
C ARG A 84 2.62 4.12 19.84
N PHE A 85 2.88 4.99 20.82
CA PHE A 85 4.04 5.88 20.75
C PHE A 85 5.13 5.40 21.69
N GLU A 86 6.33 5.18 21.14
CA GLU A 86 7.53 4.89 21.92
C GLU A 86 8.61 5.91 21.57
N PHE A 87 9.45 6.24 22.55
CA PHE A 87 10.56 7.14 22.32
C PHE A 87 11.68 6.41 21.58
N ASN A 88 11.93 6.78 20.32
CA ASN A 88 13.05 6.22 19.57
C ASN A 88 14.34 6.95 19.99
N GLN A 89 15.18 6.28 20.78
CA GLN A 89 16.45 6.84 21.27
C GLN A 89 17.43 7.19 20.14
N ALA A 90 17.40 6.47 19.01
CA ALA A 90 18.29 6.75 17.88
C ALA A 90 17.87 8.00 17.10
N LEU A 91 16.56 8.28 17.05
CA LEU A 91 16.00 9.46 16.35
C LEU A 91 15.72 10.65 17.28
N GLY A 92 15.80 10.47 18.59
CA GLY A 92 15.56 11.52 19.59
C GLY A 92 14.13 12.05 19.64
N ARG A 93 13.14 11.29 19.13
CA ARG A 93 11.73 11.71 19.03
C ARG A 93 10.77 10.54 19.26
N PRO A 94 9.52 10.80 19.71
CA PRO A 94 8.49 9.76 19.77
C PRO A 94 8.16 9.27 18.36
N GLU A 95 8.14 7.96 18.19
CA GLU A 95 7.80 7.28 16.95
C GLU A 95 6.55 6.42 17.16
N LYS A 96 5.70 6.39 16.13
CA LYS A 96 4.49 5.58 16.14
C LYS A 96 4.82 4.14 15.73
N ILE A 97 4.37 3.18 16.53
CA ILE A 97 4.46 1.76 16.28
C ILE A 97 3.36 1.35 15.31
N HIS A 98 3.78 0.98 14.11
CA HIS A 98 2.90 0.53 13.03
C HIS A 98 2.71 -0.99 13.02
N ASN A 99 3.15 -1.71 14.05
CA ASN A 99 2.94 -3.15 14.15
C ASN A 99 1.44 -3.48 14.13
N LYS A 100 1.11 -4.53 13.37
CA LYS A 100 -0.25 -5.06 13.29
C LYS A 100 -0.65 -5.64 14.64
N LEU A 101 -1.73 -5.12 15.22
CA LEU A 101 -2.37 -5.63 16.43
C LEU A 101 -3.81 -6.00 16.12
N GLU A 102 -4.15 -7.28 16.28
CA GLU A 102 -5.50 -7.79 16.04
C GLU A 102 -6.36 -7.68 17.30
N PHE A 103 -7.61 -7.25 17.15
CA PHE A 103 -8.57 -7.23 18.25
C PHE A 103 -9.92 -7.79 17.78
N PRO A 104 -10.61 -8.61 18.62
CA PRO A 104 -11.82 -9.29 18.21
C PRO A 104 -13.05 -8.38 18.30
N SER A 105 -14.07 -8.66 17.50
CA SER A 105 -15.39 -8.02 17.61
C SER A 105 -16.15 -8.45 18.87
N LEU A 106 -15.79 -9.60 19.45
CA LEU A 106 -16.33 -10.13 20.70
C LEU A 106 -15.19 -10.59 21.61
N LEU A 107 -15.05 -9.93 22.76
CA LEU A 107 -14.02 -10.19 23.76
C LEU A 107 -14.66 -10.89 24.98
N TYR A 108 -14.09 -12.01 25.41
CA TYR A 108 -14.49 -12.68 26.66
C TYR A 108 -13.52 -12.33 27.78
N MET A 109 -14.02 -11.65 28.81
CA MET A 109 -13.18 -11.14 29.90
C MET A 109 -12.94 -12.14 31.03
N ASP A 110 -13.59 -13.31 30.97
CA ASP A 110 -13.57 -14.35 32.01
C ASP A 110 -12.16 -14.73 32.50
N ARG A 111 -11.20 -14.82 31.58
CA ARG A 111 -9.82 -15.22 31.92
C ARG A 111 -9.08 -14.20 32.79
N TYR A 112 -9.52 -12.94 32.77
CA TYR A 112 -8.90 -11.82 33.48
C TYR A 112 -9.61 -11.51 34.81
N MET A 113 -10.72 -12.20 35.12
CA MET A 113 -11.49 -11.97 36.33
C MET A 113 -10.91 -12.74 37.53
N ASP A 114 -10.91 -12.13 38.72
CA ASP A 114 -10.40 -12.77 39.95
C ASP A 114 -11.12 -14.09 40.29
N ARG A 115 -12.43 -14.18 40.02
CA ARG A 115 -13.23 -15.41 40.20
C ARG A 115 -12.68 -16.65 39.47
N ASN A 116 -11.93 -16.47 38.39
CA ASN A 116 -11.35 -17.55 37.59
C ASN A 116 -9.83 -17.67 37.75
N ARG A 117 -9.24 -16.94 38.70
CA ARG A 117 -7.80 -16.80 38.91
C ARG A 117 -7.03 -18.12 38.91
N ASP A 118 -7.48 -19.10 39.69
CA ASP A 118 -6.77 -20.38 39.84
C ASP A 118 -6.81 -21.20 38.54
N ILE A 119 -7.95 -21.18 37.84
CA ILE A 119 -8.12 -21.85 36.55
C ILE A 119 -7.23 -21.19 35.49
N THR A 120 -7.23 -19.85 35.44
CA THR A 120 -6.37 -19.10 34.53
C THR A 120 -4.90 -19.38 34.80
N ARG A 121 -4.45 -19.42 36.06
CA ARG A 121 -3.05 -19.76 36.39
C ARG A 121 -2.64 -21.15 35.90
N ILE A 122 -3.50 -22.16 36.08
CA ILE A 122 -3.24 -23.52 35.56
C ILE A 122 -3.13 -23.50 34.03
N LYS A 123 -4.05 -22.81 33.35
CA LYS A 123 -4.03 -22.69 31.87
C LYS A 123 -2.81 -21.92 31.36
N ARG A 124 -2.38 -20.84 32.05
CA ARG A 124 -1.16 -20.09 31.73
C ARG A 124 0.10 -20.96 31.81
N GLU A 125 0.21 -21.75 32.87
CA GLU A 125 1.32 -22.70 33.05
C GLU A 125 1.34 -23.78 31.96
N GLU A 126 0.18 -24.29 31.57
CA GLU A 126 0.07 -25.25 30.46
C GLU A 126 0.46 -24.61 29.12
N ILE A 127 -0.03 -23.39 28.83
CA ILE A 127 0.39 -22.63 27.64
C ILE A 127 1.90 -22.41 27.62
N ARG A 128 2.52 -22.09 28.77
CA ARG A 128 3.97 -21.93 28.88
C ARG A 128 4.71 -23.20 28.48
N ARG A 129 4.30 -24.36 29.01
CA ARG A 129 4.89 -25.67 28.66
C ARG A 129 4.68 -26.02 27.18
N LEU A 130 3.49 -25.75 26.64
CA LEU A 130 3.19 -25.96 25.22
C LEU A 130 4.05 -25.06 24.33
N LYS A 131 4.27 -23.79 24.70
CA LYS A 131 5.17 -22.87 23.99
C LYS A 131 6.62 -23.35 24.00
N GLU A 132 7.11 -23.83 25.14
CA GLU A 132 8.46 -24.42 25.25
C GLU A 132 8.61 -25.65 24.35
N HIS A 133 7.61 -26.55 24.36
CA HIS A 133 7.61 -27.71 23.49
C HIS A 133 7.52 -27.35 22.00
N LEU A 134 6.69 -26.36 21.67
CA LEU A 134 6.56 -25.81 20.31
C LEU A 134 7.90 -25.28 19.79
N THR A 135 8.64 -24.52 20.59
CA THR A 135 9.97 -24.02 20.22
C THR A 135 10.94 -25.16 19.89
N LEU A 136 10.94 -26.24 20.67
CA LEU A 136 11.77 -27.42 20.40
C LEU A 136 11.40 -28.10 19.07
N LEU A 137 10.11 -28.25 18.78
CA LEU A 137 9.64 -28.84 17.52
C LEU A 137 9.96 -27.94 16.32
N GLN A 138 9.80 -26.63 16.44
CA GLN A 138 10.16 -25.65 15.41
C GLN A 138 11.66 -25.69 15.12
N GLN A 139 12.51 -25.70 16.15
CA GLN A 139 13.96 -25.84 15.99
C GLN A 139 14.34 -27.16 15.32
N ARG A 140 13.64 -28.26 15.63
CA ARG A 140 13.88 -29.55 14.98
C ARG A 140 13.45 -29.53 13.51
N LEU A 141 12.29 -28.96 13.20
CA LEU A 141 11.78 -28.80 11.82
C LEU A 141 12.74 -27.93 10.99
N GLU A 142 13.23 -26.83 11.56
CA GLU A 142 14.18 -25.93 10.90
C GLU A 142 15.47 -26.65 10.46
N ARG A 143 15.92 -27.68 11.20
CA ARG A 143 17.09 -28.48 10.79
C ARG A 143 16.86 -29.27 9.49
N TYR A 144 15.61 -29.65 9.19
CA TYR A 144 15.26 -30.32 7.93
C TYR A 144 15.06 -29.32 6.79
N LEU A 145 14.48 -28.14 7.06
CA LEU A 145 14.20 -27.10 6.06
C LEU A 145 15.45 -26.29 5.67
N SER A 146 16.36 -26.08 6.62
CA SER A 146 17.59 -25.29 6.47
C SER A 146 18.82 -26.16 6.73
N TYR A 147 18.95 -27.24 5.96
CA TYR A 147 20.05 -28.21 6.08
C TYR A 147 21.33 -27.74 5.36
N GLY A 148 22.50 -28.10 5.93
CA GLY A 148 23.83 -27.82 5.37
C GLY A 148 24.83 -27.39 6.45
N SER A 149 26.13 -27.35 6.15
CA SER A 149 27.15 -26.78 7.07
C SER A 149 27.63 -25.40 6.63
N GLY A 150 27.41 -25.06 5.35
CA GLY A 150 27.83 -23.78 4.76
C GLY A 150 26.88 -22.62 5.07
N PRO A 151 27.19 -21.43 4.52
CA PRO A 151 26.35 -20.23 4.67
C PRO A 151 25.02 -20.34 3.89
N LYS A 152 24.99 -21.16 2.83
CA LYS A 152 23.77 -21.49 2.09
C LYS A 152 23.18 -22.79 2.65
N ARG A 153 21.89 -22.76 2.94
CA ARG A 153 21.11 -23.88 3.49
C ARG A 153 19.96 -24.20 2.54
N PHE A 154 19.62 -25.49 2.45
CA PHE A 154 18.57 -25.99 1.57
C PHE A 154 17.74 -27.06 2.28
N PRO A 155 16.50 -27.32 1.85
CA PRO A 155 15.71 -28.41 2.39
C PRO A 155 16.39 -29.77 2.15
N LEU A 156 16.51 -30.59 3.19
CA LEU A 156 17.18 -31.89 3.11
C LEU A 156 16.50 -32.82 2.08
N ALA A 157 15.16 -32.79 2.00
CA ALA A 157 14.41 -33.58 1.02
C ALA A 157 14.80 -33.23 -0.43
N ASP A 158 14.98 -31.94 -0.73
CA ASP A 158 15.39 -31.46 -2.04
C ASP A 158 16.83 -31.87 -2.36
N VAL A 159 17.74 -31.78 -1.37
CA VAL A 159 19.12 -32.23 -1.53
C VAL A 159 19.19 -33.73 -1.85
N LEU A 160 18.40 -34.56 -1.15
CA LEU A 160 18.30 -35.98 -1.42
C LEU A 160 17.73 -36.27 -2.81
N GLN A 161 16.73 -35.49 -3.23
CA GLN A 161 16.13 -35.59 -4.56
C GLN A 161 17.14 -35.24 -5.66
N TYR A 162 17.82 -34.11 -5.55
CA TYR A 162 18.82 -33.69 -6.54
C TYR A 162 20.03 -34.63 -6.59
N ALA A 163 20.44 -35.19 -5.45
CA ALA A 163 21.49 -36.21 -5.41
C ALA A 163 21.06 -37.50 -6.14
N MET A 164 19.81 -37.92 -5.99
CA MET A 164 19.25 -39.07 -6.69
C MET A 164 19.14 -38.78 -8.20
N GLU A 165 18.58 -37.64 -8.59
CA GLU A 165 18.50 -37.20 -10.00
C GLU A 165 19.87 -37.17 -10.66
N PHE A 166 20.88 -36.63 -9.97
CA PHE A 166 22.26 -36.66 -10.43
C PHE A 166 22.77 -38.10 -10.59
N ALA A 167 22.62 -38.97 -9.58
CA ALA A 167 23.09 -40.35 -9.65
C ALA A 167 22.43 -41.17 -10.80
N THR A 168 21.14 -40.92 -11.06
CA THR A 168 20.36 -41.58 -12.12
C THR A 168 20.59 -41.01 -13.52
N SER A 169 21.25 -39.85 -13.63
CA SER A 169 21.55 -39.25 -14.93
C SER A 169 22.57 -40.09 -15.70
N LYS A 170 22.41 -40.14 -17.03
CA LYS A 170 23.27 -40.95 -17.91
C LYS A 170 24.72 -40.48 -17.83
N PRO A 171 25.70 -41.38 -17.61
CA PRO A 171 27.09 -40.97 -17.42
C PRO A 171 27.67 -40.28 -18.67
N VAL A 172 28.43 -39.21 -18.45
CA VAL A 172 29.09 -38.42 -19.51
C VAL A 172 30.62 -38.49 -19.32
N CYS A 173 31.34 -38.94 -20.34
CA CYS A 173 32.80 -39.10 -20.32
C CYS A 173 33.57 -37.98 -21.03
N THR A 174 33.12 -36.73 -20.98
CA THR A 174 33.84 -35.57 -21.53
C THR A 174 33.85 -34.42 -20.52
N SER A 175 35.03 -33.93 -20.13
CA SER A 175 35.16 -32.68 -19.35
C SER A 175 34.93 -31.47 -20.28
N PRO A 176 34.57 -30.28 -19.75
CA PRO A 176 34.37 -29.11 -20.60
C PRO A 176 35.72 -28.68 -21.19
N VAL A 177 35.89 -28.84 -22.50
CA VAL A 177 36.88 -28.10 -23.28
C VAL A 177 36.09 -27.22 -24.24
N GLU A 178 35.51 -26.15 -23.71
CA GLU A 178 35.25 -24.96 -24.51
C GLU A 178 36.46 -24.05 -24.30
N ASN A 179 37.39 -24.08 -25.26
CA ASN A 179 38.52 -23.15 -25.31
C ASN A 179 37.97 -21.74 -25.58
N ILE A 180 38.00 -20.89 -24.58
CA ILE A 180 37.98 -19.43 -24.75
C ILE A 180 39.31 -18.93 -24.21
N ASP A 181 40.26 -18.70 -25.11
CA ASP A 181 41.31 -17.72 -24.91
C ASP A 181 41.36 -16.82 -26.15
N THR A 182 41.18 -15.53 -25.87
CA THR A 182 41.13 -14.41 -26.81
C THR A 182 42.44 -13.61 -26.66
N SER A 183 42.89 -12.96 -27.73
CA SER A 183 43.99 -11.96 -27.86
C SER A 183 45.41 -12.50 -28.16
N GLY A 184 46.17 -12.07 -29.18
CA GLY A 184 46.12 -10.86 -30.02
C GLY A 184 46.98 -10.93 -31.33
N PRO A 185 47.16 -9.79 -32.06
CA PRO A 185 47.42 -9.63 -33.52
C PRO A 185 48.91 -9.24 -33.84
N PRO A 186 49.39 -8.81 -35.05
CA PRO A 186 48.70 -8.18 -36.20
C PRO A 186 49.19 -8.44 -37.66
N GLY A 187 48.36 -7.99 -38.63
CA GLY A 187 48.83 -7.33 -39.87
C GLY A 187 48.65 -8.08 -41.20
N GLY A 188 47.94 -7.44 -42.15
CA GLY A 188 48.11 -7.72 -43.58
C GLY A 188 46.86 -7.62 -44.46
N THR A 189 46.52 -6.40 -44.88
CA THR A 189 45.62 -6.09 -46.01
C THR A 189 46.11 -6.66 -47.34
N ALA A 190 45.22 -7.26 -48.16
CA ALA A 190 45.04 -7.01 -49.60
C ALA A 190 43.97 -7.96 -50.22
N ALA A 191 43.05 -7.41 -51.00
CA ALA A 191 42.10 -8.12 -51.87
C ALA A 191 42.76 -8.47 -53.24
N PRO A 192 42.07 -8.90 -54.33
CA PRO A 192 40.73 -9.53 -54.52
C PRO A 192 40.75 -10.76 -55.48
N GLN A 193 39.63 -11.48 -55.67
CA GLN A 193 39.09 -11.87 -57.00
C GLN A 193 37.75 -12.65 -56.96
N GLN A 194 36.90 -12.35 -57.96
CA GLN A 194 35.53 -12.84 -58.21
C GLN A 194 35.49 -14.26 -58.82
N GLN A 195 34.35 -14.96 -58.67
CA GLN A 195 33.66 -15.66 -59.78
C GLN A 195 32.23 -16.12 -59.45
N THR A 196 31.34 -16.00 -60.44
CA THR A 196 30.03 -16.67 -60.66
C THR A 196 29.98 -17.05 -62.16
N PRO A 197 28.96 -17.74 -62.76
CA PRO A 197 27.76 -18.45 -62.24
C PRO A 197 27.46 -19.82 -62.93
N ARG A 198 26.37 -20.54 -62.56
CA ARG A 198 25.29 -21.03 -63.49
C ARG A 198 24.10 -21.77 -62.83
N GLN A 199 22.98 -21.72 -63.54
CA GLN A 199 21.56 -21.96 -63.20
C GLN A 199 21.08 -23.44 -63.13
N GLY A 200 19.93 -23.68 -62.46
CA GLY A 200 19.06 -24.86 -62.62
C GLY A 200 17.73 -24.73 -61.84
N SER A 201 16.60 -24.96 -62.51
CA SER A 201 15.22 -24.56 -62.15
C SER A 201 14.39 -25.54 -61.32
N CYS A 202 13.30 -25.01 -60.75
CA CYS A 202 12.22 -25.65 -59.98
C CYS A 202 11.42 -26.76 -60.70
N GLN A 203 10.85 -27.69 -59.92
CA GLN A 203 9.52 -28.28 -60.17
C GLN A 203 8.75 -28.51 -58.87
N VAL A 204 7.43 -28.27 -58.95
CA VAL A 204 6.40 -28.25 -57.90
C VAL A 204 5.59 -29.55 -57.95
N VAL A 205 5.31 -30.21 -56.82
CA VAL A 205 4.08 -31.03 -56.65
C VAL A 205 3.59 -31.05 -55.18
N CYS A 206 2.33 -30.62 -55.03
CA CYS A 206 1.26 -30.80 -54.02
C CYS A 206 1.49 -31.41 -52.61
N SER A 207 0.76 -30.81 -51.67
CA SER A 207 0.50 -31.19 -50.28
C SER A 207 -0.30 -32.49 -50.08
N PRO A 208 -0.19 -33.09 -48.88
CA PRO A 208 -1.37 -33.64 -48.20
C PRO A 208 -1.49 -33.18 -46.74
N GLN A 209 -2.66 -32.61 -46.44
CA GLN A 209 -3.43 -32.64 -45.18
C GLN A 209 -2.68 -32.93 -43.86
N GLN A 210 -2.54 -31.89 -43.03
CA GLN A 210 -2.21 -32.02 -41.60
C GLN A 210 -3.30 -32.83 -40.87
N ARG A 211 -3.01 -34.09 -40.53
CA ARG A 211 -3.70 -34.79 -39.45
C ARG A 211 -3.15 -34.28 -38.12
N VAL A 212 -4.00 -33.66 -37.31
CA VAL A 212 -3.67 -33.34 -35.90
C VAL A 212 -3.45 -34.65 -35.16
N ALA A 213 -2.28 -34.82 -34.54
CA ALA A 213 -1.97 -36.02 -33.77
C ALA A 213 -2.90 -36.13 -32.56
N VAL A 214 -3.80 -37.12 -32.56
CA VAL A 214 -4.68 -37.41 -31.41
C VAL A 214 -3.81 -37.96 -30.29
N HIS A 215 -3.58 -37.16 -29.25
CA HIS A 215 -2.82 -37.59 -28.07
C HIS A 215 -3.69 -38.54 -27.25
N LYS A 216 -3.11 -39.65 -26.80
CA LYS A 216 -3.83 -40.59 -25.94
C LYS A 216 -3.99 -39.96 -24.54
N PRO A 217 -5.05 -40.29 -23.78
CA PRO A 217 -5.11 -39.95 -22.37
C PRO A 217 -3.82 -40.45 -21.70
N PHE A 218 -3.15 -39.58 -20.94
CA PHE A 218 -1.89 -39.84 -20.23
C PHE A 218 -0.58 -39.91 -21.05
N THR A 219 -0.54 -39.47 -22.31
CA THR A 219 0.74 -39.29 -23.04
C THR A 219 1.27 -37.87 -22.91
N GLN A 220 2.51 -37.71 -22.43
CA GLN A 220 3.21 -36.42 -22.47
C GLN A 220 3.74 -36.14 -23.88
N SER A 221 3.31 -35.02 -24.45
CA SER A 221 3.72 -34.56 -25.77
C SER A 221 4.88 -33.57 -25.66
N ARG A 222 5.96 -33.80 -26.44
CA ARG A 222 7.26 -33.08 -26.44
C ARG A 222 8.14 -33.33 -25.22
N LEU A 223 8.51 -34.58 -24.97
CA LEU A 223 9.67 -34.86 -24.11
C LEU A 223 10.96 -34.40 -24.82
N PRO A 224 11.86 -33.66 -24.16
CA PRO A 224 13.19 -33.41 -24.68
C PRO A 224 13.88 -34.74 -25.02
N PRO A 225 14.72 -34.80 -26.08
CA PRO A 225 15.46 -36.02 -26.40
C PRO A 225 16.36 -36.40 -25.23
N ASP A 226 16.38 -37.69 -24.89
CA ASP A 226 17.09 -38.30 -23.76
C ASP A 226 18.60 -38.41 -24.04
N LEU A 227 19.23 -37.26 -24.31
CA LEU A 227 20.65 -37.07 -24.53
C LEU A 227 21.36 -36.89 -23.19
N PRO A 228 22.53 -37.50 -22.97
CA PRO A 228 23.31 -37.30 -21.76
C PRO A 228 23.77 -35.83 -21.69
N MET A 229 23.25 -35.06 -20.73
CA MET A 229 23.56 -33.65 -20.51
C MET A 229 24.25 -33.45 -19.16
N HIS A 230 25.12 -32.44 -19.06
CA HIS A 230 25.78 -32.09 -17.80
C HIS A 230 24.84 -31.37 -16.83
N PRO A 231 24.94 -31.61 -15.51
CA PRO A 231 25.92 -32.45 -14.82
C PRO A 231 25.46 -33.92 -14.66
N ALA A 232 26.38 -34.88 -14.87
CA ALA A 232 26.14 -36.32 -14.69
C ALA A 232 27.38 -37.03 -14.09
N PRO A 233 27.22 -38.19 -13.42
CA PRO A 233 28.34 -38.95 -12.88
C PRO A 233 29.22 -39.47 -14.01
N ARG A 234 30.53 -39.56 -13.78
CA ARG A 234 31.47 -40.05 -14.82
C ARG A 234 31.40 -41.56 -15.00
N HIS A 235 31.30 -42.29 -13.89
CA HIS A 235 31.21 -43.75 -13.85
C HIS A 235 30.37 -44.14 -12.65
N ILE A 236 29.43 -45.08 -12.84
CA ILE A 236 28.62 -45.68 -11.79
C ILE A 236 28.21 -47.08 -12.24
N THR A 237 28.35 -48.10 -11.39
CA THR A 237 27.90 -49.46 -11.70
C THR A 237 26.40 -49.61 -11.45
N GLU A 238 25.75 -50.57 -12.12
CA GLU A 238 24.32 -50.81 -11.93
C GLU A 238 23.98 -51.27 -10.50
N GLU A 239 24.90 -52.00 -9.85
CA GLU A 239 24.75 -52.41 -8.45
C GLU A 239 24.87 -51.21 -7.50
N GLU A 240 25.85 -50.32 -7.70
CA GLU A 240 25.98 -49.08 -6.92
C GLU A 240 24.77 -48.16 -7.10
N LEU A 241 24.26 -48.03 -8.33
CA LEU A 241 23.08 -47.21 -8.62
C LEU A 241 21.85 -47.73 -7.88
N ARG A 242 21.59 -49.05 -7.91
CA ARG A 242 20.48 -49.66 -7.17
C ARG A 242 20.57 -49.44 -5.67
N VAL A 243 21.78 -49.52 -5.11
CA VAL A 243 22.00 -49.24 -3.68
C VAL A 243 21.76 -47.76 -3.36
N LEU A 244 22.26 -46.85 -4.19
CA LEU A 244 22.07 -45.41 -4.00
C LEU A 244 20.60 -45.01 -4.14
N GLU A 245 19.89 -45.49 -5.16
CA GLU A 245 18.44 -45.26 -5.32
C GLU A 245 17.68 -45.77 -4.09
N GLY A 246 17.92 -47.02 -3.67
CA GLY A 246 17.25 -47.59 -2.51
C GLY A 246 17.50 -46.81 -1.22
N CYS A 247 18.73 -46.36 -0.98
CA CYS A 247 19.08 -45.57 0.20
C CYS A 247 18.51 -44.15 0.15
N LEU A 248 18.72 -43.41 -0.94
CA LEU A 248 18.30 -42.02 -1.08
C LEU A 248 16.77 -41.90 -1.10
N GLN A 249 16.08 -42.80 -1.80
CA GLN A 249 14.62 -42.80 -1.85
C GLN A 249 14.01 -43.13 -0.47
N ARG A 250 14.59 -44.08 0.26
CA ARG A 250 14.17 -44.39 1.63
C ARG A 250 14.39 -43.20 2.56
N TRP A 251 15.59 -42.62 2.59
CA TRP A 251 15.88 -41.46 3.44
C TRP A 251 15.04 -40.25 3.08
N ARG A 252 14.78 -40.01 1.80
CA ARG A 252 13.87 -38.95 1.36
C ARG A 252 12.48 -39.15 1.94
N THR A 253 11.94 -40.37 1.82
CA THR A 253 10.62 -40.72 2.36
C THR A 253 10.57 -40.55 3.89
N GLU A 254 11.62 -40.98 4.60
CA GLU A 254 11.76 -40.80 6.05
C GLU A 254 11.76 -39.30 6.43
N VAL A 255 12.56 -38.48 5.75
CA VAL A 255 12.64 -37.03 5.97
C VAL A 255 11.31 -36.32 5.67
N GLU A 256 10.63 -36.68 4.58
CA GLU A 256 9.33 -36.13 4.22
C GLU A 256 8.26 -36.50 5.26
N ASN A 257 8.27 -37.72 5.77
CA ASN A 257 7.37 -38.16 6.84
C ASN A 257 7.67 -37.45 8.15
N ASP A 258 8.92 -37.39 8.59
CA ASP A 258 9.35 -36.66 9.79
C ASP A 258 8.94 -35.18 9.73
N THR A 259 9.16 -34.53 8.59
CA THR A 259 8.79 -33.13 8.36
C THR A 259 7.28 -32.93 8.47
N ARG A 260 6.50 -33.82 7.85
CA ARG A 260 5.03 -33.80 7.90
C ARG A 260 4.51 -34.01 9.33
N ASP A 261 5.09 -34.95 10.07
CA ASP A 261 4.69 -35.27 11.43
C ASP A 261 5.03 -34.13 12.41
N LEU A 262 6.19 -33.50 12.24
CA LEU A 262 6.59 -32.31 13.00
C LEU A 262 5.64 -31.15 12.72
N GLN A 263 5.35 -30.85 11.45
CA GLN A 263 4.39 -29.82 11.06
C GLN A 263 3.00 -30.10 11.65
N ALA A 264 2.51 -31.33 11.54
CA ALA A 264 1.22 -31.72 12.12
C ALA A 264 1.21 -31.57 13.65
N SER A 265 2.31 -31.89 14.33
CA SER A 265 2.44 -31.71 15.77
C SER A 265 2.44 -30.23 16.17
N ILE A 266 3.18 -29.39 15.45
CA ILE A 266 3.20 -27.94 15.63
C ILE A 266 1.78 -27.36 15.45
N SER A 267 1.07 -27.74 14.38
CA SER A 267 -0.31 -27.30 14.15
C SER A 267 -1.27 -27.75 15.25
N ARG A 268 -1.12 -28.96 15.79
CA ARG A 268 -1.94 -29.43 16.93
C ARG A 268 -1.68 -28.60 18.18
N ILE A 269 -0.42 -28.25 18.47
CA ILE A 269 -0.07 -27.43 19.62
C ILE A 269 -0.65 -26.01 19.47
N HIS A 270 -0.47 -25.36 18.31
CA HIS A 270 -1.08 -24.06 18.03
C HIS A 270 -2.60 -24.09 18.27
N ARG A 271 -3.30 -25.08 17.70
CA ARG A 271 -4.75 -25.24 17.88
C ARG A 271 -5.14 -25.46 19.35
N THR A 272 -4.34 -26.21 20.10
CA THR A 272 -4.58 -26.44 21.54
C THR A 272 -4.44 -25.15 22.33
N MET A 273 -3.43 -24.33 22.02
CA MET A 273 -3.23 -23.02 22.64
C MET A 273 -4.37 -22.05 22.30
N GLU A 274 -4.79 -21.97 21.04
CA GLU A 274 -5.91 -21.13 20.59
C GLU A 274 -7.22 -21.48 21.31
N LEU A 275 -7.48 -22.77 21.50
CA LEU A 275 -8.72 -23.25 22.12
C LEU A 275 -8.65 -23.34 23.66
N MET A 276 -7.51 -23.00 24.29
CA MET A 276 -7.27 -23.17 25.72
C MET A 276 -8.32 -22.48 26.61
N TYR A 277 -8.91 -21.39 26.12
CA TYR A 277 -9.91 -20.59 26.85
C TYR A 277 -11.29 -20.63 26.20
N SER A 278 -11.54 -21.53 25.25
CA SER A 278 -12.83 -21.66 24.55
C SER A 278 -13.83 -22.57 25.28
N ASP A 279 -13.54 -22.91 26.53
CA ASP A 279 -14.44 -23.67 27.39
C ASP A 279 -15.66 -22.83 27.77
N LYS A 280 -16.83 -23.47 27.90
CA LYS A 280 -18.07 -22.77 28.29
C LYS A 280 -17.91 -21.97 29.59
N SER A 281 -17.13 -22.46 30.56
CA SER A 281 -16.87 -21.74 31.82
C SER A 281 -16.05 -20.46 31.65
N MET A 282 -15.26 -20.35 30.58
CA MET A 282 -14.41 -19.19 30.26
C MET A 282 -15.03 -18.28 29.19
N MET A 283 -16.31 -18.47 28.89
CA MET A 283 -17.07 -17.70 27.89
C MET A 283 -18.38 -17.16 28.49
N GLN A 284 -18.34 -16.65 29.72
CA GLN A 284 -19.51 -16.15 30.44
C GLN A 284 -19.59 -14.63 30.49
N VAL A 285 -18.53 -13.88 30.20
CA VAL A 285 -18.50 -12.41 30.30
C VAL A 285 -18.17 -11.80 28.93
N PRO A 286 -19.14 -11.79 27.98
CA PRO A 286 -18.94 -11.25 26.65
C PRO A 286 -18.99 -9.71 26.62
N TYR A 287 -18.06 -9.12 25.87
CA TYR A 287 -17.98 -7.71 25.56
C TYR A 287 -17.92 -7.53 24.05
N ARG A 288 -18.91 -6.87 23.46
CA ARG A 288 -18.99 -6.62 22.01
C ARG A 288 -18.29 -5.31 21.69
N LEU A 289 -17.45 -5.30 20.66
CA LEU A 289 -16.82 -4.07 20.17
C LEU A 289 -17.90 -3.14 19.64
N HIS A 290 -17.93 -1.92 20.16
CA HIS A 290 -18.92 -0.91 19.81
C HIS A 290 -18.31 0.22 18.99
N ALA A 291 -17.14 0.71 19.41
CA ALA A 291 -16.44 1.77 18.69
C ALA A 291 -14.93 1.54 18.66
N VAL A 292 -14.29 2.01 17.59
CA VAL A 292 -12.85 2.03 17.39
C VAL A 292 -12.46 3.43 16.94
N LEU A 293 -11.61 4.09 17.71
CA LEU A 293 -11.05 5.39 17.34
C LEU A 293 -9.69 5.19 16.69
N VAL A 294 -9.55 5.77 15.50
CA VAL A 294 -8.38 5.60 14.63
C VAL A 294 -7.69 6.94 14.46
N HIS A 295 -6.35 6.89 14.45
CA HIS A 295 -5.50 8.04 14.24
C HIS A 295 -4.54 7.77 13.07
N GLU A 296 -4.40 8.74 12.18
CA GLU A 296 -3.39 8.78 11.12
C GLU A 296 -2.54 10.04 11.24
N GLY A 297 -1.22 9.89 11.32
CA GLY A 297 -0.32 11.02 11.49
C GLY A 297 0.71 10.81 12.61
N GLN A 298 1.35 11.91 12.98
CA GLN A 298 2.38 11.98 14.02
C GLN A 298 1.76 12.24 15.39
N ALA A 299 2.53 12.13 16.47
CA ALA A 299 2.03 12.33 17.83
C ALA A 299 1.38 13.70 18.05
N ASN A 300 1.93 14.75 17.45
CA ASN A 300 1.51 16.14 17.68
C ASN A 300 0.46 16.63 16.67
N ALA A 301 0.30 15.94 15.55
CA ALA A 301 -0.60 16.34 14.47
C ALA A 301 -1.00 15.13 13.65
N GLY A 302 -2.29 14.99 13.43
CA GLY A 302 -2.86 13.91 12.64
C GLY A 302 -4.37 14.03 12.53
N HIS A 303 -4.92 13.13 11.73
CA HIS A 303 -6.34 13.03 11.45
C HIS A 303 -6.98 11.93 12.28
N TYR A 304 -8.17 12.19 12.80
CA TYR A 304 -8.88 11.28 13.70
C TYR A 304 -10.27 10.98 13.14
N TRP A 305 -10.65 9.71 13.18
CA TRP A 305 -12.01 9.29 12.84
C TRP A 305 -12.41 8.10 13.69
N ALA A 306 -13.70 7.77 13.66
CA ALA A 306 -14.25 6.65 14.42
C ALA A 306 -14.99 5.66 13.52
N TYR A 307 -14.88 4.39 13.86
CA TYR A 307 -15.80 3.36 13.42
C TYR A 307 -16.73 3.03 14.57
N ILE A 308 -18.05 3.12 14.35
CA ILE A 308 -19.06 2.81 15.37
C ILE A 308 -20.02 1.78 14.78
N HIS A 309 -20.32 0.73 15.55
CA HIS A 309 -21.25 -0.31 15.14
C HIS A 309 -22.69 0.17 15.39
N ASP A 310 -23.47 0.27 14.31
CA ASP A 310 -24.90 0.53 14.37
C ASP A 310 -25.64 -0.79 14.69
N PRO A 311 -26.28 -0.90 15.88
CA PRO A 311 -27.01 -2.09 16.27
C PRO A 311 -28.34 -2.28 15.53
N HIS A 312 -28.99 -1.21 15.05
CA HIS A 312 -30.26 -1.26 14.33
C HIS A 312 -30.04 -1.75 12.90
N HIS A 313 -29.05 -1.19 12.21
CA HIS A 313 -28.70 -1.59 10.84
C HIS A 313 -27.73 -2.77 10.78
N ARG A 314 -27.18 -3.20 11.93
CA ARG A 314 -26.21 -4.30 12.06
C ARG A 314 -25.00 -4.14 11.13
N CYS A 315 -24.53 -2.90 10.98
CA CYS A 315 -23.41 -2.55 10.12
C CYS A 315 -22.45 -1.62 10.84
N TRP A 316 -21.22 -1.56 10.34
CA TRP A 316 -20.26 -0.55 10.80
C TRP A 316 -20.51 0.76 10.06
N MET A 317 -20.37 1.86 10.78
CA MET A 317 -20.47 3.21 10.25
C MET A 317 -19.13 3.90 10.49
N LYS A 318 -18.61 4.59 9.47
CA LYS A 318 -17.40 5.40 9.55
C LYS A 318 -17.80 6.86 9.73
N TYR A 319 -17.41 7.43 10.85
CA TYR A 319 -17.63 8.84 11.20
C TYR A 319 -16.32 9.58 11.00
N ASN A 320 -16.24 10.31 9.89
CA ASN A 320 -15.07 11.07 9.48
C ASN A 320 -15.46 12.54 9.25
N ASP A 321 -15.39 13.33 10.31
CA ASP A 321 -15.87 14.72 10.35
C ASP A 321 -17.32 14.85 9.83
N VAL A 322 -17.53 15.66 8.79
CA VAL A 322 -18.83 15.89 8.14
C VAL A 322 -19.34 14.66 7.35
N SER A 323 -18.46 13.69 7.08
CA SER A 323 -18.80 12.52 6.28
C SER A 323 -19.10 11.31 7.16
N VAL A 324 -20.36 10.87 7.15
CA VAL A 324 -20.80 9.63 7.80
C VAL A 324 -21.17 8.61 6.73
N THR A 325 -20.39 7.53 6.62
CA THR A 325 -20.57 6.52 5.57
C THR A 325 -20.78 5.13 6.14
N LYS A 326 -21.51 4.28 5.40
CA LYS A 326 -21.59 2.85 5.71
C LYS A 326 -20.23 2.20 5.44
N SER A 327 -19.81 1.32 6.33
CA SER A 327 -18.53 0.63 6.27
C SER A 327 -18.68 -0.86 6.65
N SER A 328 -17.58 -1.60 6.54
CA SER A 328 -17.53 -3.04 6.82
C SER A 328 -16.45 -3.38 7.85
N TRP A 329 -16.51 -4.59 8.39
CA TRP A 329 -15.47 -5.08 9.30
C TRP A 329 -14.09 -5.11 8.63
N GLU A 330 -14.03 -5.49 7.36
CA GLU A 330 -12.79 -5.57 6.58
C GLU A 330 -12.14 -4.20 6.41
N GLU A 331 -12.93 -3.16 6.16
CA GLU A 331 -12.45 -1.78 6.08
C GLU A 331 -11.95 -1.28 7.45
N LEU A 332 -12.72 -1.51 8.52
CA LEU A 332 -12.31 -1.19 9.88
C LEU A 332 -10.96 -1.85 10.20
N VAL A 333 -10.82 -3.15 9.95
CA VAL A 333 -9.59 -3.91 10.21
C VAL A 333 -8.40 -3.32 9.46
N ARG A 334 -8.58 -2.98 8.18
CA ARG A 334 -7.53 -2.41 7.33
C ARG A 334 -6.98 -1.08 7.88
N ASP A 335 -7.85 -0.22 8.39
CA ASP A 335 -7.47 1.09 8.93
C ASP A 335 -6.99 1.01 10.39
N SER A 336 -7.46 0.03 11.15
CA SER A 336 -7.34 0.03 12.62
C SER A 336 -6.22 -0.86 13.15
N PHE A 337 -5.92 -2.01 12.53
CA PHE A 337 -4.95 -2.96 13.09
C PHE A 337 -3.50 -2.42 13.03
N GLY A 338 -3.20 -1.54 12.07
CA GLY A 338 -1.84 -1.10 11.76
C GLY A 338 -1.15 -2.01 10.74
N GLY A 339 -0.03 -1.55 10.19
CA GLY A 339 0.82 -2.31 9.27
C GLY A 339 0.44 -2.21 7.79
N TYR A 340 -0.75 -1.70 7.45
CA TYR A 340 -1.20 -1.53 6.07
C TYR A 340 -1.14 -0.07 5.57
N ARG A 341 -1.37 0.89 6.48
CA ARG A 341 -1.38 2.34 6.24
C ARG A 341 -0.74 3.06 7.44
N ASN A 342 -0.64 4.39 7.36
CA ASN A 342 -0.17 5.23 8.48
C ASN A 342 -1.22 5.39 9.60
N ALA A 343 -2.43 4.87 9.36
CA ALA A 343 -3.52 4.76 10.32
C ALA A 343 -3.36 3.57 11.28
N SER A 344 -3.79 3.76 12.52
CA SER A 344 -3.99 2.66 13.47
C SER A 344 -4.91 3.09 14.60
N ALA A 345 -5.60 2.12 15.20
CA ALA A 345 -6.44 2.36 16.37
C ALA A 345 -5.61 2.75 17.58
N TYR A 346 -6.07 3.77 18.29
CA TYR A 346 -5.51 4.21 19.57
C TYR A 346 -6.48 3.99 20.74
N CYS A 347 -7.78 3.77 20.47
CA CYS A 347 -8.75 3.45 21.50
C CYS A 347 -9.79 2.45 21.00
N LEU A 348 -10.09 1.45 21.84
CA LEU A 348 -11.15 0.46 21.60
C LEU A 348 -12.22 0.59 22.68
N MET A 349 -13.48 0.64 22.28
CA MET A 349 -14.62 0.71 23.20
C MET A 349 -15.49 -0.53 23.04
N TYR A 350 -15.59 -1.30 24.11
CA TYR A 350 -16.41 -2.50 24.19
C TYR A 350 -17.60 -2.29 25.13
N ILE A 351 -18.75 -2.87 24.78
CA ILE A 351 -19.95 -2.84 25.60
C ILE A 351 -20.30 -4.24 26.10
N ASN A 352 -20.75 -4.33 27.34
CA ASN A 352 -21.11 -5.60 27.96
C ASN A 352 -22.33 -6.22 27.25
N GLY A 353 -22.14 -7.40 26.65
CA GLY A 353 -23.18 -8.08 25.88
C GLY A 353 -24.37 -8.58 26.70
N LYS A 354 -24.27 -8.58 28.04
CA LYS A 354 -25.35 -8.94 28.96
C LYS A 354 -26.16 -7.75 29.46
N LYS A 355 -25.82 -6.52 29.06
CA LYS A 355 -26.49 -5.28 29.48
C LYS A 355 -27.15 -4.59 28.28
N PRO A 356 -28.32 -5.08 27.81
CA PRO A 356 -28.95 -4.60 26.59
C PRO A 356 -29.48 -3.17 26.71
N PHE A 357 -29.77 -2.69 27.93
CA PHE A 357 -30.21 -1.31 28.20
C PHE A 357 -29.25 -0.22 27.68
N LEU A 358 -27.99 -0.56 27.39
CA LEU A 358 -27.02 0.38 26.79
C LEU A 358 -27.32 0.68 25.32
N ILE A 359 -28.16 -0.13 24.69
CA ILE A 359 -28.48 -0.10 23.25
C ILE A 359 -30.00 -0.07 23.00
N GLU A 360 -30.81 -0.40 24.01
CA GLU A 360 -32.27 -0.44 23.89
C GLU A 360 -32.87 0.95 23.63
N GLU A 361 -33.96 0.96 22.84
CA GLU A 361 -34.74 2.16 22.54
C GLU A 361 -35.51 2.60 23.79
N GLU A 362 -35.52 3.91 24.04
CA GLU A 362 -36.39 4.50 25.06
C GLU A 362 -37.86 4.43 24.59
N PHE A 363 -38.75 3.98 25.47
CA PHE A 363 -40.18 3.88 25.20
C PHE A 363 -40.93 5.03 25.86
N ASP A 364 -41.96 5.53 25.19
CA ASP A 364 -42.86 6.52 25.73
C ASP A 364 -43.65 5.94 26.92
N LYS A 365 -43.65 6.67 28.05
CA LYS A 365 -44.19 6.16 29.33
C LYS A 365 -45.71 6.08 29.36
N GLU A 366 -46.42 6.78 28.47
CA GLU A 366 -47.89 6.85 28.44
C GLU A 366 -48.49 5.97 27.33
N THR A 367 -47.82 5.90 26.18
CA THR A 367 -48.29 5.19 24.97
C THR A 367 -47.61 3.84 24.76
N GLY A 368 -46.47 3.59 25.40
CA GLY A 368 -45.69 2.35 25.25
C GLY A 368 -45.05 2.17 23.87
N GLN A 369 -45.06 3.20 23.01
CA GLN A 369 -44.42 3.18 21.70
C GLN A 369 -42.93 3.51 21.83
N ALA A 370 -42.09 2.91 20.98
CA ALA A 370 -40.68 3.26 20.90
C ALA A 370 -40.55 4.73 20.46
N LEU A 371 -39.87 5.56 21.25
CA LEU A 371 -39.57 6.93 20.86
C LEU A 371 -38.58 6.87 19.68
N SER A 372 -38.84 7.65 18.63
CA SER A 372 -37.99 7.67 17.44
C SER A 372 -37.62 9.09 17.04
N GLY A 373 -36.38 9.29 16.59
CA GLY A 373 -35.89 10.59 16.12
C GLY A 373 -36.05 11.72 17.15
N LEU A 374 -36.68 12.81 16.72
CA LEU A 374 -36.89 14.04 17.51
C LEU A 374 -37.77 13.83 18.75
N ASP A 375 -38.59 12.77 18.79
CA ASP A 375 -39.49 12.51 19.93
C ASP A 375 -38.76 12.03 21.18
N LYS A 376 -37.47 11.66 21.05
CA LYS A 376 -36.59 11.38 22.21
C LYS A 376 -36.10 12.65 22.91
N LEU A 377 -36.17 13.81 22.25
CA LEU A 377 -35.63 15.03 22.80
C LEU A 377 -36.63 15.70 23.75
N PRO A 378 -36.15 16.31 24.85
CA PRO A 378 -36.91 17.28 25.63
C PRO A 378 -37.53 18.38 24.74
N ALA A 379 -38.67 18.93 25.15
CA ALA A 379 -39.46 19.85 24.33
C ALA A 379 -38.69 21.11 23.89
N ASP A 380 -37.85 21.66 24.76
CA ASP A 380 -36.97 22.80 24.49
C ASP A 380 -35.91 22.48 23.42
N LEU A 381 -35.27 21.32 23.51
CA LEU A 381 -34.30 20.88 22.49
C LEU A 381 -34.98 20.51 21.17
N LYS A 382 -36.20 19.95 21.23
CA LYS A 382 -36.99 19.63 20.05
C LYS A 382 -37.37 20.91 19.30
N GLU A 383 -37.82 21.95 20.01
CA GLU A 383 -38.13 23.26 19.42
C GLU A 383 -36.89 23.88 18.79
N TYR A 384 -35.76 23.90 19.50
CA TYR A 384 -34.48 24.39 18.97
C TYR A 384 -34.07 23.72 17.65
N VAL A 385 -34.12 22.38 17.58
CA VAL A 385 -33.76 21.64 16.37
C VAL A 385 -34.77 21.90 15.23
N MET A 386 -36.04 22.09 15.55
CA MET A 386 -37.05 22.42 14.54
C MET A 386 -36.85 23.83 13.96
N GLU A 387 -36.49 24.81 14.79
CA GLU A 387 -36.17 26.16 14.33
C GLU A 387 -34.93 26.18 13.44
N ASP A 388 -33.87 25.46 13.82
CA ASP A 388 -32.64 25.35 13.03
C ASP A 388 -32.88 24.70 11.66
N ASN A 389 -33.66 23.61 11.61
CA ASN A 389 -34.06 22.98 10.34
C ASN A 389 -34.86 23.94 9.45
N GLN A 390 -35.74 24.78 10.02
CA GLN A 390 -36.48 25.77 9.25
C GLN A 390 -35.59 26.88 8.70
N LEU A 391 -34.50 27.23 9.39
CA LEU A 391 -33.51 28.17 8.87
C LEU A 391 -32.77 27.53 7.69
N PHE A 392 -32.37 26.27 7.80
CA PHE A 392 -31.74 25.53 6.71
C PHE A 392 -32.65 25.40 5.48
N ASP A 393 -33.96 25.15 5.67
CA ASP A 393 -34.93 25.13 4.57
C ASP A 393 -35.01 26.50 3.86
N LYS A 394 -34.95 27.61 4.61
CA LYS A 394 -34.89 28.95 4.03
C LYS A 394 -33.58 29.20 3.28
N GLU A 395 -32.45 28.72 3.78
CA GLU A 395 -31.17 28.81 3.07
C GLU A 395 -31.22 28.09 1.71
N LEU A 396 -31.88 26.94 1.65
CA LEU A 396 -32.14 26.22 0.40
C LEU A 396 -33.03 27.03 -0.56
N GLU A 397 -34.14 27.59 -0.07
CA GLU A 397 -35.03 28.43 -0.87
C GLU A 397 -34.32 29.68 -1.42
N GLU A 398 -33.51 30.35 -0.59
CA GLU A 398 -32.71 31.51 -0.96
C GLU A 398 -31.65 31.14 -2.00
N TRP A 399 -31.02 29.99 -1.85
CA TRP A 399 -30.06 29.46 -2.83
C TRP A 399 -30.72 29.22 -4.19
N ASP A 400 -31.85 28.51 -4.22
CA ASP A 400 -32.61 28.24 -5.44
C ASP A 400 -33.07 29.53 -6.12
N ALA A 401 -33.55 30.51 -5.33
CA ALA A 401 -33.93 31.81 -5.84
C ALA A 401 -32.73 32.57 -6.44
N MET A 402 -31.55 32.46 -5.83
CA MET A 402 -30.32 33.05 -6.32
C MET A 402 -29.87 32.41 -7.63
N GLN A 403 -29.91 31.07 -7.73
CA GLN A 403 -29.61 30.34 -8.96
C GLN A 403 -30.58 30.71 -10.09
N ALA A 404 -31.88 30.77 -9.79
CA ALA A 404 -32.89 31.18 -10.76
C ALA A 404 -32.69 32.62 -11.25
N ARG A 405 -32.24 33.53 -10.37
CA ARG A 405 -31.93 34.92 -10.75
C ARG A 405 -30.68 35.01 -11.63
N LYS A 406 -29.64 34.21 -11.33
CA LYS A 406 -28.42 34.11 -12.14
C LYS A 406 -28.73 33.59 -13.55
N ALA A 407 -29.53 32.52 -13.65
CA ALA A 407 -29.98 31.97 -14.93
C ALA A 407 -30.80 32.97 -15.78
N ARG A 408 -31.59 33.85 -15.13
CA ARG A 408 -32.35 34.92 -15.82
C ARG A 408 -31.50 36.10 -16.28
N GLN A 409 -30.35 36.35 -15.65
CA GLN A 409 -29.45 37.44 -16.03
C GLN A 409 -28.49 37.04 -17.16
N GLU A 410 -28.23 35.75 -17.34
CA GLU A 410 -27.38 35.19 -18.40
C GLU A 410 -28.09 35.05 -19.77
N THR A 411 -29.26 35.67 -19.98
CA THR A 411 -29.95 35.68 -21.29
C THR A 411 -29.86 37.04 -22.01
N PRO A 412 -28.97 37.19 -23.01
CA PRO A 412 -29.21 38.02 -24.19
C PRO A 412 -29.73 37.14 -25.34
N ALA A 413 -30.53 37.73 -26.21
CA ALA A 413 -31.08 37.10 -27.41
C ALA A 413 -30.03 36.30 -28.20
N THR A 414 -30.07 34.97 -28.12
CA THR A 414 -30.11 34.00 -29.22
C THR A 414 -30.35 32.63 -28.58
N VAL A 415 -31.28 31.87 -29.13
CA VAL A 415 -31.71 30.55 -28.67
C VAL A 415 -30.57 29.53 -28.74
N THR A 416 -30.29 28.83 -27.63
CA THR A 416 -30.30 27.35 -27.53
C THR A 416 -30.37 26.89 -26.05
N PRO A 417 -30.98 25.71 -25.74
CA PRO A 417 -31.47 25.40 -24.40
C PRO A 417 -30.44 24.61 -23.56
N HIS A 418 -29.97 25.18 -22.45
CA HIS A 418 -29.21 24.47 -21.41
C HIS A 418 -30.04 24.32 -20.13
N THR A 419 -30.93 23.33 -20.11
CA THR A 419 -31.48 22.74 -18.87
C THR A 419 -31.50 21.20 -18.93
N GLY A 420 -30.74 20.60 -19.86
CA GLY A 420 -30.54 19.15 -19.95
C GLY A 420 -29.23 18.63 -19.34
N THR A 421 -28.24 19.49 -19.14
CA THR A 421 -26.82 19.10 -18.98
C THR A 421 -26.54 18.28 -17.71
N GLU A 422 -27.18 18.59 -16.56
CA GLU A 422 -26.92 17.82 -15.32
C GLU A 422 -27.53 16.42 -15.34
N ARG A 423 -28.77 16.26 -15.83
CA ARG A 423 -29.42 14.94 -15.95
C ARG A 423 -28.74 14.08 -17.02
N LEU A 424 -28.33 14.69 -18.13
CA LEU A 424 -27.55 14.07 -19.20
C LEU A 424 -26.14 13.66 -18.73
N SER A 425 -25.48 14.45 -17.87
CA SER A 425 -24.18 14.10 -17.31
C SER A 425 -24.21 12.83 -16.45
N VAL A 426 -25.31 12.63 -15.69
CA VAL A 426 -25.50 11.44 -14.85
C VAL A 426 -25.74 10.20 -15.71
N GLU A 427 -26.50 10.33 -16.81
CA GLU A 427 -26.75 9.23 -17.76
C GLU A 427 -25.48 8.86 -18.56
N ILE A 428 -24.66 9.84 -18.94
CA ILE A 428 -23.34 9.62 -19.55
C ILE A 428 -22.40 8.91 -18.55
N LEU A 429 -22.40 9.34 -17.28
CA LEU A 429 -21.58 8.73 -16.23
C LEU A 429 -22.05 7.29 -15.94
N GLU A 430 -23.36 7.06 -15.84
CA GLU A 430 -23.97 5.75 -15.62
C GLU A 430 -23.63 4.80 -16.77
N ARG A 431 -23.85 5.22 -18.03
CA ARG A 431 -23.47 4.43 -19.21
C ARG A 431 -21.99 4.11 -19.21
N THR A 432 -21.12 5.07 -18.89
CA THR A 432 -19.67 4.86 -18.88
C THR A 432 -19.24 3.86 -17.82
N LEU A 433 -19.74 3.98 -16.59
CA LEU A 433 -19.46 3.03 -15.51
C LEU A 433 -19.94 1.63 -15.89
N LEU A 434 -21.15 1.52 -16.42
CA LEU A 434 -21.70 0.24 -16.87
C LEU A 434 -20.87 -0.37 -18.01
N MET A 435 -20.32 0.43 -18.94
CA MET A 435 -19.41 -0.06 -19.98
C MET A 435 -18.10 -0.61 -19.41
N GLN A 436 -17.53 0.03 -18.38
CA GLN A 436 -16.35 -0.48 -17.69
C GLN A 436 -16.64 -1.83 -17.02
N PHE A 437 -17.79 -1.97 -16.35
CA PHE A 437 -18.17 -3.23 -15.70
C PHE A 437 -18.63 -4.32 -16.68
N ALA A 438 -19.04 -3.95 -17.90
CA ALA A 438 -19.44 -4.86 -18.96
C ALA A 438 -18.26 -5.48 -19.73
N ASP A 439 -17.02 -5.01 -19.51
CA ASP A 439 -15.81 -5.50 -20.18
C ASP A 439 -15.61 -7.01 -19.93
N ARG A 440 -15.29 -7.75 -20.99
CA ARG A 440 -15.03 -9.20 -20.96
C ARG A 440 -13.81 -9.57 -20.09
N ASN A 441 -12.88 -8.65 -19.89
CA ASN A 441 -11.65 -8.86 -19.12
C ASN A 441 -11.87 -8.92 -17.60
N LEU A 442 -13.04 -8.50 -17.09
CA LEU A 442 -13.42 -8.60 -15.68
C LEU A 442 -13.86 -10.01 -15.24
N GLY A 443 -13.83 -11.01 -16.12
CA GLY A 443 -14.38 -12.35 -15.88
C GLY A 443 -13.55 -13.30 -15.01
N PHE A 444 -12.78 -12.80 -14.03
CA PHE A 444 -11.84 -13.62 -13.26
C PHE A 444 -12.46 -14.37 -12.06
N ASP A 445 -13.60 -13.90 -11.51
CA ASP A 445 -14.33 -14.61 -10.44
C ASP A 445 -15.86 -14.65 -10.67
N GLU A 446 -16.59 -15.35 -9.80
CA GLU A 446 -18.05 -15.53 -9.91
C GLU A 446 -18.84 -14.25 -9.61
N ARG A 447 -18.31 -13.37 -8.74
CA ARG A 447 -18.92 -12.09 -8.37
C ARG A 447 -18.78 -11.07 -9.51
N CYS A 448 -17.62 -10.97 -10.14
CA CYS A 448 -17.36 -10.12 -11.29
C CYS A 448 -18.14 -10.57 -12.53
N ARG A 449 -18.35 -11.88 -12.71
CA ARG A 449 -19.25 -12.41 -13.76
C ARG A 449 -20.71 -11.99 -13.54
N SER A 450 -21.17 -11.94 -12.29
CA SER A 450 -22.51 -11.46 -11.94
C SER A 450 -22.64 -9.95 -12.18
N VAL A 451 -21.67 -9.15 -11.71
CA VAL A 451 -21.62 -7.69 -11.96
C VAL A 451 -21.59 -7.38 -13.45
N MET A 452 -20.78 -8.09 -14.23
CA MET A 452 -20.71 -7.94 -15.69
C MET A 452 -22.04 -8.24 -16.37
N LYS A 453 -22.78 -9.26 -15.92
CA LYS A 453 -24.09 -9.60 -16.47
C LYS A 453 -25.14 -8.52 -16.17
N VAL A 454 -25.13 -7.97 -14.95
CA VAL A 454 -26.03 -6.87 -14.55
C VAL A 454 -25.68 -5.60 -15.32
N ALA A 455 -24.39 -5.29 -15.48
CA ALA A 455 -23.93 -4.12 -16.21
C ALA A 455 -24.34 -4.15 -17.69
N ARG A 456 -24.21 -5.31 -18.35
CA ARG A 456 -24.68 -5.50 -19.74
C ARG A 456 -26.19 -5.36 -19.88
N ALA A 457 -26.96 -6.02 -19.00
CA ALA A 457 -28.41 -5.93 -19.03
C ALA A 457 -28.91 -4.49 -18.81
N LYS A 458 -28.21 -3.69 -17.99
CA LYS A 458 -28.50 -2.26 -17.83
C LYS A 458 -28.09 -1.42 -19.04
N LEU A 459 -26.96 -1.72 -19.69
CA LEU A 459 -26.55 -1.03 -20.93
C LEU A 459 -27.56 -1.22 -22.06
N ASP A 460 -28.11 -2.43 -22.19
CA ASP A 460 -29.12 -2.74 -23.21
C ASP A 460 -30.44 -1.97 -23.01
N LEU A 461 -30.68 -1.43 -21.80
CA LEU A 461 -31.85 -0.62 -21.47
C LEU A 461 -31.63 0.89 -21.72
N ILE A 462 -30.40 1.33 -21.97
CA ILE A 462 -30.07 2.74 -22.24
C ILE A 462 -30.24 3.00 -23.75
N ASN A 463 -31.29 3.73 -24.12
CA ASN A 463 -31.61 4.04 -25.52
C ASN A 463 -30.56 4.99 -26.14
N PRO A 464 -29.97 4.66 -27.30
CA PRO A 464 -28.98 5.52 -27.96
C PRO A 464 -29.53 6.88 -28.40
N ASP A 465 -30.84 6.97 -28.67
CA ASP A 465 -31.50 8.16 -29.20
C ASP A 465 -31.79 9.24 -28.13
N GLU A 466 -31.62 8.92 -26.84
CA GLU A 466 -31.81 9.86 -25.72
C GLU A 466 -30.51 10.54 -25.27
N LEU A 467 -29.35 10.04 -25.72
CA LEU A 467 -28.04 10.55 -25.33
C LEU A 467 -27.50 11.54 -26.37
N ASN A 468 -27.08 12.71 -25.90
CA ASN A 468 -26.36 13.67 -26.73
C ASN A 468 -24.96 13.11 -27.09
N MET A 469 -24.84 12.52 -28.28
CA MET A 469 -23.61 11.87 -28.74
C MET A 469 -22.42 12.84 -28.81
N GLU A 470 -22.64 14.13 -29.08
CA GLU A 470 -21.58 15.14 -29.09
C GLU A 470 -21.01 15.37 -27.68
N GLU A 471 -21.86 15.40 -26.67
CA GLU A 471 -21.47 15.59 -25.27
C GLU A 471 -20.77 14.35 -24.70
N TYR A 472 -21.24 13.16 -25.11
CA TYR A 472 -20.57 11.88 -24.83
C TYR A 472 -19.17 11.82 -25.44
N GLU A 473 -19.02 12.22 -26.71
CA GLU A 473 -17.71 12.28 -27.39
C GLU A 473 -16.78 13.29 -26.72
N MET A 474 -17.30 14.47 -26.35
CA MET A 474 -16.53 15.49 -25.64
C MET A 474 -16.06 15.01 -24.27
N TRP A 475 -16.91 14.33 -23.51
CA TRP A 475 -16.53 13.71 -22.23
C TRP A 475 -15.43 12.65 -22.42
N HIS A 476 -15.56 11.78 -23.43
CA HIS A 476 -14.56 10.77 -23.73
C HIS A 476 -13.21 11.37 -24.15
N GLN A 477 -13.24 12.49 -24.86
CA GLN A 477 -12.05 13.23 -25.21
C GLN A 477 -11.40 13.85 -23.98
N ASP A 478 -12.17 14.48 -23.10
CA ASP A 478 -11.67 15.04 -21.83
C ASP A 478 -11.07 13.94 -20.92
N TYR A 479 -11.75 12.79 -20.81
CA TYR A 479 -11.24 11.65 -20.04
C TYR A 479 -9.96 11.05 -20.65
N ARG A 480 -9.86 11.02 -21.98
CA ARG A 480 -8.64 10.61 -22.67
C ARG A 480 -7.49 11.56 -22.36
N ASN A 481 -7.73 12.87 -22.43
CA ASN A 481 -6.75 13.90 -22.11
C ASN A 481 -6.30 13.79 -20.65
N PHE A 482 -7.23 13.55 -19.72
CA PHE A 482 -6.90 13.28 -18.31
C PHE A 482 -5.99 12.06 -18.18
N ARG A 483 -6.35 10.93 -18.79
CA ARG A 483 -5.54 9.70 -18.74
C ARG A 483 -4.15 9.90 -19.33
N GLU A 484 -4.04 10.60 -20.46
CA GLU A 484 -2.74 10.92 -21.06
C GLU A 484 -1.90 11.80 -20.14
N THR A 485 -2.51 12.83 -19.54
CA THR A 485 -1.87 13.71 -18.54
C THR A 485 -1.38 12.92 -17.32
N THR A 486 -2.18 11.95 -16.83
CA THR A 486 -1.76 11.04 -15.76
C THR A 486 -0.54 10.20 -16.15
N ILE A 487 -0.49 9.72 -17.40
CA ILE A 487 0.65 8.93 -17.88
C ILE A 487 1.91 9.82 -17.98
N PHE A 488 1.78 11.05 -18.47
CA PHE A 488 2.88 12.02 -18.48
C PHE A 488 3.41 12.27 -17.07
N LEU A 489 2.52 12.54 -16.10
CA LEU A 489 2.88 12.75 -14.70
C LEU A 489 3.66 11.55 -14.14
N MET A 490 3.09 10.36 -14.33
CA MET A 490 3.66 9.10 -13.86
C MET A 490 5.06 8.83 -14.40
N ILE A 491 5.25 8.93 -15.72
CA ILE A 491 6.55 8.69 -16.34
C ILE A 491 7.55 9.76 -15.92
N GLY A 492 7.13 11.04 -15.86
CA GLY A 492 7.96 12.15 -15.40
C GLY A 492 8.52 11.91 -14.00
N LEU A 493 7.66 11.54 -13.05
CA LEU A 493 8.04 11.26 -11.66
C LEU A 493 8.92 10.02 -11.53
N GLU A 494 8.66 8.94 -12.29
CA GLU A 494 9.52 7.76 -12.29
C GLU A 494 10.93 8.04 -12.82
N LEU A 495 11.03 8.84 -13.88
CA LEU A 495 12.31 9.25 -14.47
C LEU A 495 13.07 10.19 -13.54
N PHE A 496 12.36 11.07 -12.84
CA PHE A 496 12.93 11.92 -11.80
C PHE A 496 13.59 11.08 -10.70
N GLN A 497 12.91 10.05 -10.21
CA GLN A 497 13.45 9.14 -9.19
C GLN A 497 14.69 8.36 -9.67
N LYS A 498 14.76 8.07 -10.97
CA LYS A 498 15.93 7.45 -11.61
C LYS A 498 17.06 8.44 -11.91
N ARG A 499 16.93 9.71 -11.49
CA ARG A 499 17.88 10.81 -11.77
C ARG A 499 18.04 11.11 -13.27
N SER A 500 17.05 10.75 -14.08
CA SER A 500 17.03 11.03 -15.52
C SER A 500 16.30 12.35 -15.78
N TYR A 501 16.91 13.46 -15.35
CA TYR A 501 16.24 14.77 -15.29
C TYR A 501 15.89 15.34 -16.68
N VAL A 502 16.70 15.07 -17.71
CA VAL A 502 16.43 15.52 -19.09
C VAL A 502 15.11 14.94 -19.61
N GLU A 503 14.94 13.62 -19.48
CA GLU A 503 13.70 12.98 -19.93
C GLU A 503 12.55 13.33 -19.00
N ALA A 504 12.77 13.32 -17.68
CA ALA A 504 11.75 13.70 -16.69
C ALA A 504 11.15 15.09 -16.98
N LEU A 505 12.01 16.08 -17.27
CA LEU A 505 11.59 17.45 -17.57
C LEU A 505 10.64 17.50 -18.77
N ARG A 506 10.93 16.76 -19.84
CA ARG A 506 10.07 16.73 -21.04
C ARG A 506 8.65 16.25 -20.70
N TYR A 507 8.53 15.12 -19.99
CA TYR A 507 7.23 14.59 -19.60
C TYR A 507 6.48 15.55 -18.66
N LEU A 508 7.18 16.18 -17.70
CA LEU A 508 6.56 17.10 -16.74
C LEU A 508 6.12 18.42 -17.37
N VAL A 509 6.83 18.93 -18.38
CA VAL A 509 6.42 20.14 -19.12
C VAL A 509 5.12 19.90 -19.89
N TYR A 510 5.01 18.79 -20.64
CA TYR A 510 3.76 18.44 -21.32
C TYR A 510 2.64 18.12 -20.33
N CYS A 511 2.94 17.43 -19.23
CA CYS A 511 1.99 17.18 -18.16
C CYS A 511 1.40 18.50 -17.65
N TYR A 512 2.24 19.49 -17.33
CA TYR A 512 1.79 20.79 -16.85
C TYR A 512 0.90 21.53 -17.85
N GLN A 513 1.28 21.54 -19.14
CA GLN A 513 0.51 22.19 -20.19
C GLN A 513 -0.88 21.56 -20.38
N TYR A 514 -0.96 20.23 -20.46
CA TYR A 514 -2.23 19.53 -20.60
C TYR A 514 -3.06 19.59 -19.33
N ASN A 515 -2.41 19.62 -18.16
CA ASN A 515 -3.09 19.80 -16.89
C ASN A 515 -3.75 21.19 -16.79
N LYS A 516 -3.08 22.25 -17.27
CA LYS A 516 -3.68 23.59 -17.36
C LYS A 516 -4.93 23.61 -18.24
N GLU A 517 -4.91 22.91 -19.38
CA GLU A 517 -6.10 22.80 -20.23
C GLU A 517 -7.26 22.11 -19.49
N LEU A 518 -6.98 21.03 -18.75
CA LEU A 518 -7.99 20.33 -17.95
C LEU A 518 -8.55 21.20 -16.82
N LEU A 519 -7.67 21.88 -16.06
CA LEU A 519 -8.06 22.75 -14.95
C LEU A 519 -8.86 23.97 -15.42
N SER A 520 -8.60 24.48 -16.63
CA SER A 520 -9.40 25.56 -17.24
C SER A 520 -10.88 25.19 -17.42
N LYS A 521 -11.18 23.89 -17.52
CA LYS A 521 -12.54 23.34 -17.64
C LYS A 521 -13.16 23.00 -16.27
N GLY A 522 -12.41 23.14 -15.18
CA GLY A 522 -12.86 22.92 -13.80
C GLY A 522 -11.77 22.42 -12.86
N LEU A 523 -11.79 22.90 -11.61
CA LEU A 523 -10.77 22.65 -10.57
C LEU A 523 -10.52 21.17 -10.27
N TYR A 524 -11.50 20.28 -10.47
CA TYR A 524 -11.40 18.85 -10.18
C TYR A 524 -11.18 17.98 -11.44
N ARG A 525 -10.91 18.58 -12.59
CA ARG A 525 -10.71 17.85 -13.86
C ARG A 525 -9.25 17.50 -14.14
N GLY A 526 -8.31 18.08 -13.40
CA GLY A 526 -6.87 17.86 -13.54
C GLY A 526 -6.23 17.27 -12.28
N HIS A 527 -4.91 17.15 -12.32
CA HIS A 527 -4.03 16.85 -11.19
C HIS A 527 -3.63 18.12 -10.44
N ASP A 528 -3.06 17.93 -9.25
CA ASP A 528 -2.48 19.01 -8.45
C ASP A 528 -1.41 19.78 -9.24
N GLU A 529 -1.66 21.06 -9.47
CA GLU A 529 -0.78 21.93 -10.25
C GLU A 529 0.52 22.26 -9.53
N GLU A 530 0.46 22.49 -8.20
CA GLU A 530 1.63 22.82 -7.37
C GLU A 530 2.62 21.66 -7.35
N LEU A 531 2.12 20.41 -7.30
CA LEU A 531 2.95 19.21 -7.35
C LEU A 531 3.73 19.12 -8.67
N ILE A 532 3.06 19.33 -9.81
CA ILE A 532 3.70 19.27 -11.12
C ILE A 532 4.71 20.41 -11.28
N ALA A 533 4.35 21.62 -10.82
CA ALA A 533 5.22 22.78 -10.82
C ALA A 533 6.49 22.52 -10.00
N HIS A 534 6.36 21.95 -8.81
CA HIS A 534 7.48 21.57 -7.93
C HIS A 534 8.48 20.66 -8.65
N TYR A 535 8.03 19.51 -9.18
CA TYR A 535 8.96 18.56 -9.82
C TYR A 535 9.55 19.08 -11.13
N ARG A 536 8.82 19.93 -11.86
CA ARG A 536 9.35 20.64 -13.04
C ARG A 536 10.48 21.59 -12.65
N ARG A 537 10.28 22.40 -11.61
CA ARG A 537 11.28 23.33 -11.06
C ARG A 537 12.51 22.59 -10.56
N GLU A 538 12.33 21.50 -9.81
CA GLU A 538 13.43 20.66 -9.32
C GLU A 538 14.25 20.04 -10.46
N CYS A 539 13.61 19.61 -11.55
CA CYS A 539 14.33 19.13 -12.74
C CYS A 539 15.24 20.22 -13.32
N LEU A 540 14.73 21.45 -13.45
CA LEU A 540 15.48 22.58 -14.00
C LEU A 540 16.68 22.93 -13.10
N LEU A 541 16.48 22.99 -11.79
CA LEU A 541 17.56 23.24 -10.82
C LEU A 541 18.64 22.15 -10.88
N LYS A 542 18.25 20.87 -10.95
CA LYS A 542 19.19 19.74 -11.05
C LYS A 542 19.95 19.72 -12.38
N LEU A 543 19.30 20.06 -13.49
CA LEU A 543 19.96 20.20 -14.78
C LEU A 543 20.93 21.38 -14.80
N ASN A 544 20.55 22.50 -14.20
CA ASN A 544 21.41 23.66 -14.04
C ASN A 544 22.65 23.34 -13.19
N GLU A 545 22.48 22.66 -12.06
CA GLU A 545 23.58 22.21 -11.20
C GLU A 545 24.54 21.26 -11.95
N HIS A 546 23.99 20.31 -12.71
CA HIS A 546 24.79 19.40 -13.53
C HIS A 546 25.55 20.14 -14.65
N ALA A 547 24.88 21.05 -15.37
CA ALA A 547 25.50 21.85 -16.41
C ALA A 547 26.61 22.76 -15.86
N ALA A 548 26.41 23.35 -14.69
CA ALA A 548 27.42 24.13 -13.99
C ALA A 548 28.64 23.27 -13.61
N SER A 549 28.43 22.04 -13.10
CA SER A 549 29.52 21.11 -12.80
C SER A 549 30.31 20.69 -14.04
N LEU A 550 29.64 20.49 -15.18
CA LEU A 550 30.32 20.20 -16.45
C LEU A 550 31.11 21.40 -16.96
N PHE A 551 30.62 22.62 -16.73
CA PHE A 551 31.34 23.85 -17.07
C PHE A 551 32.61 24.03 -16.20
N GLU A 552 32.52 23.70 -14.90
CA GLU A 552 33.64 23.78 -13.95
C GLU A 552 34.76 22.75 -14.22
N SER A 553 34.50 21.70 -15.01
CA SER A 553 35.51 20.70 -15.39
C SER A 553 36.67 21.28 -16.18
N GLY A 554 36.42 22.35 -16.95
CA GLY A 554 37.36 22.94 -17.91
C GLY A 554 37.61 22.08 -19.16
N ASP A 555 37.06 20.87 -19.27
CA ASP A 555 37.17 20.04 -20.46
C ASP A 555 36.25 20.57 -21.57
N GLU A 556 36.79 20.78 -22.77
CA GLU A 556 36.06 21.43 -23.85
C GLU A 556 34.78 20.67 -24.24
N SER A 557 34.80 19.34 -24.22
CA SER A 557 33.65 18.49 -24.54
C SER A 557 32.59 18.55 -23.45
N GLU A 558 32.99 18.48 -22.18
CA GLU A 558 32.07 18.60 -21.04
C GLU A 558 31.44 20.00 -20.96
N VAL A 559 32.23 21.05 -21.14
CA VAL A 559 31.77 22.45 -21.18
C VAL A 559 30.73 22.66 -22.29
N ASN A 560 31.00 22.15 -23.50
CA ASN A 560 30.05 22.22 -24.60
C ASN A 560 28.76 21.45 -24.29
N THR A 561 28.87 20.31 -23.61
CA THR A 561 27.71 19.51 -23.18
C THR A 561 26.87 20.25 -22.13
N GLY A 562 27.51 20.86 -21.12
CA GLY A 562 26.84 21.64 -20.09
C GLY A 562 26.13 22.88 -20.65
N LEU A 563 26.80 23.63 -21.53
CA LEU A 563 26.18 24.75 -22.23
C LEU A 563 25.08 24.31 -23.19
N GLY A 564 25.19 23.13 -23.80
CA GLY A 564 24.12 22.51 -24.59
C GLY A 564 22.87 22.25 -23.76
N ILE A 565 23.01 21.65 -22.58
CA ILE A 565 21.90 21.44 -21.63
C ILE A 565 21.22 22.77 -21.28
N MET A 566 22.01 23.82 -20.99
CA MET A 566 21.44 25.12 -20.67
C MET A 566 20.69 25.75 -21.85
N ASN A 567 21.29 25.76 -23.05
CA ASN A 567 20.70 26.42 -24.22
C ASN A 567 19.51 25.67 -24.82
N GLU A 568 19.50 24.33 -24.77
CA GLU A 568 18.48 23.51 -25.42
C GLU A 568 17.35 23.07 -24.49
N LEU A 569 17.60 23.01 -23.17
CA LEU A 569 16.62 22.50 -22.20
C LEU A 569 16.23 23.54 -21.16
N VAL A 570 17.19 24.17 -20.48
CA VAL A 570 16.89 25.06 -19.33
C VAL A 570 16.36 26.41 -19.80
N VAL A 571 17.12 27.16 -20.60
CA VAL A 571 16.75 28.51 -21.08
C VAL A 571 15.39 28.52 -21.79
N PRO A 572 15.06 27.56 -22.69
CA PRO A 572 13.74 27.48 -23.32
C PRO A 572 12.56 27.30 -22.35
N CYS A 573 12.80 26.74 -21.17
CA CYS A 573 11.78 26.49 -20.15
C CYS A 573 11.63 27.63 -19.15
N LEU A 574 12.57 28.59 -19.08
CA LEU A 574 12.49 29.71 -18.12
C LEU A 574 11.24 30.58 -18.30
N PRO A 575 10.76 30.87 -19.54
CA PRO A 575 9.50 31.59 -19.72
C PRO A 575 8.28 30.88 -19.10
N LEU A 576 8.32 29.55 -18.96
CA LEU A 576 7.23 28.79 -18.29
C LEU A 576 7.21 29.01 -16.78
N LEU A 577 8.34 29.37 -16.18
CA LEU A 577 8.47 29.73 -14.76
C LEU A 577 8.21 31.23 -14.52
N LEU A 578 8.21 32.05 -15.58
CA LEU A 578 8.05 33.50 -15.51
C LEU A 578 6.70 33.99 -16.05
N ALA A 579 5.75 33.09 -16.32
CA ALA A 579 4.41 33.44 -16.78
C ALA A 579 3.62 34.23 -15.71
N ASP A 580 2.57 34.95 -16.10
CA ASP A 580 1.78 35.85 -15.22
C ASP A 580 1.15 35.18 -13.97
N GLU A 581 1.17 33.85 -13.88
CA GLU A 581 0.73 33.04 -12.73
C GLU A 581 1.89 32.34 -12.00
N ALA A 582 3.13 32.82 -12.14
CA ALA A 582 4.29 32.21 -11.52
C ALA A 582 4.29 32.32 -9.99
N GLU A 583 4.48 31.18 -9.31
CA GLU A 583 4.70 31.15 -7.87
C GLU A 583 5.99 31.90 -7.48
N GLU A 584 6.03 32.46 -6.26
CA GLU A 584 7.24 33.06 -5.68
C GLU A 584 8.45 32.09 -5.73
N ARG A 585 8.17 30.80 -5.59
CA ARG A 585 9.16 29.71 -5.67
C ARG A 585 9.73 29.51 -7.09
N ASP A 586 8.91 29.69 -8.13
CA ASP A 586 9.34 29.58 -9.52
C ASP A 586 10.25 30.75 -9.90
N MET A 587 9.90 31.97 -9.48
CA MET A 587 10.77 33.15 -9.65
C MET A 587 12.10 32.99 -8.90
N ALA A 588 12.06 32.51 -7.65
CA ALA A 588 13.27 32.27 -6.86
C ALA A 588 14.21 31.27 -7.55
N ALA A 589 13.69 30.17 -8.11
CA ALA A 589 14.50 29.19 -8.82
C ALA A 589 15.16 29.76 -10.08
N VAL A 590 14.47 30.64 -10.82
CA VAL A 590 15.08 31.34 -11.97
C VAL A 590 16.24 32.22 -11.52
N GLU A 591 16.06 32.98 -10.45
CA GLU A 591 17.11 33.82 -9.88
C GLU A 591 18.27 32.99 -9.31
N ASP A 592 18.02 31.84 -8.69
CA ASP A 592 19.07 30.93 -8.23
C ASP A 592 19.93 30.42 -9.40
N MET A 593 19.30 30.06 -10.52
CA MET A 593 20.02 29.66 -11.73
C MET A 593 20.84 30.82 -12.29
N ARG A 594 20.26 32.02 -12.40
CA ARG A 594 20.97 33.24 -12.85
C ARG A 594 22.17 33.55 -11.96
N ASN A 595 21.96 33.60 -10.65
CA ASN A 595 23.00 33.88 -9.66
C ASN A 595 24.13 32.86 -9.73
N ARG A 596 23.82 31.57 -9.93
CA ARG A 596 24.84 30.52 -10.07
C ARG A 596 25.78 30.81 -11.24
N TRP A 597 25.26 31.15 -12.41
CA TRP A 597 26.10 31.43 -13.59
C TRP A 597 26.77 32.81 -13.52
N CYS A 598 26.11 33.82 -12.96
CA CYS A 598 26.71 35.13 -12.73
C CYS A 598 27.85 35.08 -11.72
N SER A 599 27.87 34.12 -10.79
CA SER A 599 28.95 33.97 -9.80
C SER A 599 30.33 33.71 -10.42
N TYR A 600 30.38 33.22 -11.67
CA TYR A 600 31.62 33.02 -12.40
C TYR A 600 32.22 34.33 -12.95
N LEU A 601 31.44 35.42 -13.00
CA LEU A 601 31.94 36.73 -13.40
C LEU A 601 32.96 37.23 -12.39
N GLY A 602 34.20 37.46 -12.85
CA GLY A 602 35.30 37.95 -12.01
C GLY A 602 36.13 36.87 -11.34
N GLN A 603 35.85 35.58 -11.58
CA GLN A 603 36.74 34.48 -11.18
C GLN A 603 37.88 34.29 -12.19
N GLU A 604 39.06 33.85 -11.75
CA GLU A 604 40.15 33.49 -12.65
C GLU A 604 39.80 32.18 -13.38
N MET A 605 39.76 32.22 -14.71
CA MET A 605 39.45 31.07 -15.58
C MET A 605 40.20 31.15 -16.91
N GLU A 606 40.25 30.04 -17.64
CA GLU A 606 40.87 30.00 -18.97
C GLU A 606 40.12 30.88 -19.99
N SER A 607 40.87 31.52 -20.89
CA SER A 607 40.31 32.47 -21.88
C SER A 607 39.19 31.88 -22.72
N HIS A 608 39.26 30.58 -23.05
CA HIS A 608 38.26 29.89 -23.87
C HIS A 608 36.94 29.65 -23.11
N LEU A 609 37.00 29.49 -21.78
CA LEU A 609 35.81 29.37 -20.92
C LEU A 609 35.15 30.73 -20.72
N GLN A 610 35.97 31.77 -20.54
CA GLN A 610 35.50 33.15 -20.38
C GLN A 610 34.72 33.64 -21.60
N GLU A 611 35.17 33.32 -22.82
CA GLU A 611 34.46 33.60 -24.06
C GLU A 611 33.11 32.89 -24.11
N LYS A 612 33.08 31.57 -23.88
CA LYS A 612 31.84 30.78 -23.87
C LYS A 612 30.84 31.24 -22.81
N LEU A 613 31.31 31.65 -21.63
CA LEU A 613 30.46 32.22 -20.57
C LEU A 613 29.86 33.57 -20.99
N THR A 614 30.67 34.43 -21.60
CA THR A 614 30.24 35.75 -22.09
C THR A 614 29.17 35.62 -23.18
N ASP A 615 29.28 34.61 -24.05
CA ASP A 615 28.29 34.32 -25.09
C ASP A 615 26.99 33.71 -24.54
N PHE A 616 27.08 32.98 -23.43
CA PHE A 616 25.94 32.29 -22.82
C PHE A 616 25.09 33.20 -21.94
N LEU A 617 25.71 34.01 -21.07
CA LEU A 617 25.02 34.79 -20.05
C LEU A 617 23.88 35.68 -20.58
N PRO A 618 24.01 36.39 -21.72
CA PRO A 618 22.90 37.17 -22.27
C PRO A 618 21.63 36.33 -22.51
N LYS A 619 21.77 35.06 -22.93
CA LYS A 619 20.62 34.18 -23.19
C LYS A 619 19.87 33.77 -21.92
N LEU A 620 20.59 33.68 -20.79
CA LEU A 620 20.03 33.35 -19.48
C LEU A 620 19.39 34.56 -18.79
N LEU A 621 19.91 35.77 -19.07
CA LEU A 621 19.42 37.01 -18.49
C LEU A 621 18.26 37.60 -19.31
N ASP A 622 18.37 37.62 -20.64
CA ASP A 622 17.39 38.19 -21.57
C ASP A 622 16.47 37.12 -22.19
N CYS A 623 16.00 36.16 -21.39
CA CYS A 623 15.11 35.10 -21.89
C CYS A 623 13.86 35.71 -22.54
N SER A 624 13.67 35.47 -23.85
CA SER A 624 12.51 35.96 -24.60
C SER A 624 11.20 35.39 -24.03
N THR A 625 10.12 36.16 -24.08
CA THR A 625 8.76 35.73 -23.67
C THR A 625 8.16 34.62 -24.55
N GLU A 626 8.80 34.26 -25.66
CA GLU A 626 8.37 33.15 -26.51
C GLU A 626 8.84 31.80 -25.96
N VAL A 627 7.88 31.01 -25.46
CA VAL A 627 8.07 29.60 -25.08
C VAL A 627 8.48 28.81 -26.33
N ARG A 628 9.74 28.38 -26.42
CA ARG A 628 10.12 27.33 -27.36
C ARG A 628 9.69 25.98 -26.78
N SER A 629 8.47 25.55 -27.10
CA SER A 629 8.02 24.19 -26.79
C SER A 629 9.03 23.19 -27.36
N PHE A 630 9.33 22.13 -26.60
CA PHE A 630 9.97 20.95 -27.18
C PHE A 630 9.16 20.51 -28.42
N HIS A 631 9.82 20.06 -29.48
CA HIS A 631 9.13 19.56 -30.67
C HIS A 631 8.54 18.19 -30.39
N ASP A 632 7.24 18.03 -30.72
CA ASP A 632 6.35 16.88 -30.54
C ASP A 632 6.27 16.26 -29.11
N PRO A 633 5.05 15.97 -28.61
CA PRO A 633 4.90 15.32 -27.29
C PRO A 633 5.57 13.93 -27.27
N PRO A 634 6.21 13.53 -26.16
CA PRO A 634 6.83 12.22 -26.06
C PRO A 634 5.80 11.11 -26.24
N LYS A 635 6.19 10.05 -26.96
CA LYS A 635 5.28 8.92 -27.26
C LYS A 635 4.86 8.22 -25.97
N LEU A 636 3.55 8.22 -25.70
CA LEU A 636 2.98 7.53 -24.56
C LEU A 636 2.86 6.02 -24.81
N PRO A 637 3.36 5.17 -23.90
CA PRO A 637 3.14 3.73 -23.99
C PRO A 637 1.70 3.37 -23.59
N SER A 638 1.15 2.30 -24.19
CA SER A 638 -0.20 1.82 -23.85
C SER A 638 -0.17 0.97 -22.58
N TYR A 639 -0.62 1.53 -21.47
CA TYR A 639 -0.74 0.82 -20.20
C TYR A 639 -2.17 0.36 -19.91
N SER A 640 -2.28 -0.82 -19.31
CA SER A 640 -3.54 -1.28 -18.72
C SER A 640 -3.89 -0.48 -17.46
N THR A 641 -5.16 -0.40 -17.09
CA THR A 641 -5.61 0.31 -15.88
C THR A 641 -4.98 -0.25 -14.60
N LEU A 642 -4.80 -1.57 -14.53
CA LEU A 642 -4.14 -2.25 -13.40
C LEU A 642 -2.67 -1.82 -13.29
N GLU A 643 -1.95 -1.84 -14.41
CA GLU A 643 -0.55 -1.44 -14.45
C GLU A 643 -0.36 0.03 -14.08
N LEU A 644 -1.25 0.91 -14.53
CA LEU A 644 -1.26 2.32 -14.14
C LEU A 644 -1.46 2.47 -12.62
N CYS A 645 -2.39 1.74 -12.04
CA CYS A 645 -2.68 1.78 -10.61
C CYS A 645 -1.48 1.28 -9.77
N GLU A 646 -0.87 0.16 -10.14
CA GLU A 646 0.31 -0.39 -9.46
C GLU A 646 1.52 0.54 -9.55
N ARG A 647 1.72 1.19 -10.71
CA ARG A 647 2.80 2.16 -10.90
C ARG A 647 2.56 3.43 -10.10
N PHE A 648 1.33 3.95 -10.12
CA PHE A 648 0.94 5.10 -9.30
C PHE A 648 1.18 4.83 -7.82
N GLY A 649 0.76 3.66 -7.32
CA GLY A 649 1.03 3.25 -5.95
C GLY A 649 2.52 3.20 -5.61
N ARG A 650 3.37 2.71 -6.53
CA ARG A 650 4.84 2.70 -6.35
C ARG A 650 5.44 4.10 -6.32
N VAL A 651 5.04 4.98 -7.24
CA VAL A 651 5.55 6.36 -7.32
C VAL A 651 5.13 7.15 -6.08
N MET A 652 3.85 7.12 -5.70
CA MET A 652 3.40 7.85 -4.51
C MET A 652 4.07 7.36 -3.22
N ALA A 653 4.32 6.04 -3.11
CA ALA A 653 5.07 5.48 -1.98
C ALA A 653 6.51 5.98 -1.91
N SER A 654 7.18 6.23 -3.05
CA SER A 654 8.53 6.80 -3.06
C SER A 654 8.56 8.31 -2.85
N LEU A 655 7.55 9.07 -3.31
CA LEU A 655 7.45 10.51 -3.04
C LEU A 655 7.19 10.81 -1.54
N SER A 656 6.51 9.91 -0.82
CA SER A 656 6.29 10.04 0.64
C SER A 656 7.58 10.04 1.49
N ARG A 657 8.72 9.66 0.88
CA ARG A 657 10.06 9.62 1.49
C ARG A 657 10.89 10.89 1.23
N THR A 658 10.40 11.83 0.43
CA THR A 658 11.05 13.14 0.17
C THR A 658 10.56 14.22 1.15
N PRO A 659 11.36 15.29 1.44
CA PRO A 659 11.05 16.30 2.45
C PRO A 659 9.77 17.11 2.15
N ALA A 660 9.28 17.83 3.18
CA ALA A 660 7.94 18.41 3.26
C ALA A 660 7.55 19.45 2.18
N ASP A 661 8.49 19.97 1.38
CA ASP A 661 8.20 21.04 0.39
C ASP A 661 7.57 20.56 -0.93
N GLY A 662 7.34 19.26 -1.09
CA GLY A 662 6.68 18.66 -2.25
C GLY A 662 5.57 17.66 -1.89
N ARG A 663 4.89 17.85 -0.75
CA ARG A 663 3.77 17.00 -0.30
C ARG A 663 2.42 17.56 -0.66
#